data_AF-A0A1C4UX01-F1
#
_entry.id   AF-A0A1C4UX01-F1
#
_cell.length_a   1.000
_cell.length_b   1.000
_cell.length_c   1.000
_cell.angle_alpha   90.00
_cell.angle_beta   90.00
_cell.angle_gamma   90.00
#
_symmetry.space_group_name_H-M   'P 1'
#
loop_
_entity.id
_entity.type
_entity.pdbx_description
1 polymer ?
#
loop_
_entity_poly.entity_id
_entity_poly.type
_entity_poly.pdbx_seq_one_letter_code
_entity_poly.pdbx_strand_id
1 'polypeptide(L)'
;MRAIDQYRKTEQTYREAPEPSTLYENIAQVDFELRFLTLCVAGCLRQNDPEAVNLGRAPGFGSWTSYLRRFLSLAPNLPSTPAVRIVTGAVNRVLGALDSHWPNDSGLTSLLKLRNHLSHGGPVPHEPDRSALAKHVKRVISEVTEAVHAMLADAEMRQGTRTGDSMFGVTLAWPDGSLPLWPFVLSDNIGSWCLLAQFTGLQPVYIRPGEYAPVRFNLADEELVHAIGQSIEAKNGDRAFAAFISDVRADLAGFRDRDFDPYHDEIAGGVAFFWKRATSEGTEDRIDRFRLGPDEARQWKDGTQWQPYSHFLRQLANLTVVARRIRQQLVELYQQLVTEEQTALGWAAMPPNPVESRIRIRDLSGQPAAESSDMQSFDQLLTQIDTSVESRGTHTQVYFVTGEAGIGKTRVLLKAALDRASQIEEGKSPEGPLFLYVSSAGHVLATLPMVVDAAVTATRNLTEAAVRALCRNGLMALFVDGFDELLGGVGYDDALGSLRPWIEDLGGRGVIIVSARSSYYLNQYRSSIQRADGSQRLAVRHQVAEIQRWDKSLAARFLQINGVPERETAVLSEQDRDLLGLPFFARVFLEDVRRRATNRDVEAATGRPLPQRLIDQYINREIAKLTTPGSRPLLTNMELERMFEYLAQLMADQREREVSVEELRFAASLAINSEDLEVRRGLTNRLSVLCGVAFAGNSRSTEKRFTFQHELFYDQFLANAILEMIRNDKHVEFHDVLASVEWRAATVTHVVRYSAETIPDLMITEMGQIRHVSPERQQTFRKNLGSLWAEVARVLRRLGSVRIHDVEFDVLDLSDVTCGQLTFAHCAINELILPLTPYINFDDCDIETLRVRTLMRLGHVTGLDPERITLLITPQSFCEGTADISRELTRLGVPLQRVAESRPDSQFANHVDVFLSRVISRADSIVVYESDYRSAEEQSGWQHRHGLDVWRDFVRLLVNAGLADLVPITSAGPAKAKVRFKVPPTTIRAEGPDNDNVTAFWSQVRAKP
;
A
#
# COMPACT_ATOMS: atom_id res chain seq x y z
N MET A 1 13.94 8.08 69.03
CA MET A 1 14.80 9.29 69.01
C MET A 1 13.89 10.49 68.78
N ARG A 2 14.06 11.62 69.47
CA ARG A 2 13.15 12.77 69.26
C ARG A 2 13.34 13.34 67.85
N ALA A 3 12.26 13.50 67.10
CA ALA A 3 12.31 13.98 65.71
C ALA A 3 12.83 15.42 65.64
N ILE A 4 12.47 16.26 66.62
CA ILE A 4 12.93 17.65 66.70
C ILE A 4 14.46 17.76 66.81
N ASP A 5 15.14 16.83 67.49
CA ASP A 5 16.60 16.86 67.63
C ASP A 5 17.28 16.54 66.29
N GLN A 6 16.71 15.62 65.51
CA GLN A 6 17.23 15.29 64.17
C GLN A 6 16.94 16.38 63.14
N TYR A 7 15.75 16.97 63.22
CA TYR A 7 15.42 18.13 62.41
C TYR A 7 16.37 19.29 62.70
N ARG A 8 16.64 19.62 63.97
CA ARG A 8 17.57 20.70 64.35
C ARG A 8 18.99 20.47 63.85
N LYS A 9 19.49 19.23 63.90
CA LYS A 9 20.80 18.89 63.31
C LYS A 9 20.82 19.17 61.81
N THR A 10 19.76 18.76 61.12
CA THR A 10 19.61 18.99 59.66
C THR A 10 19.51 20.48 59.37
N GLU A 11 18.65 21.21 60.09
CA GLU A 11 18.44 22.66 60.00
C GLU A 11 19.75 23.43 60.23
N GLN A 12 20.54 23.04 61.22
CA GLN A 12 21.82 23.67 61.54
C GLN A 12 22.84 23.53 60.40
N THR A 13 22.78 22.48 59.59
CA THR A 13 23.65 22.33 58.42
C THR A 13 23.27 23.27 57.27
N TYR A 14 22.04 23.78 57.25
CA TYR A 14 21.61 24.81 56.31
C TYR A 14 21.79 26.24 56.84
N ARG A 15 22.15 26.39 58.13
CA ARG A 15 22.54 27.66 58.75
C ARG A 15 24.07 27.70 58.89
N GLU A 16 24.78 28.30 57.94
CA GLU A 16 26.19 28.66 58.16
C GLU A 16 26.30 29.63 59.37
N ALA A 17 27.42 29.58 60.11
CA ALA A 17 27.60 30.08 61.49
C ALA A 17 27.47 31.63 61.69
N PRO A 18 27.63 32.16 62.93
CA PRO A 18 26.76 33.20 63.52
C PRO A 18 26.85 34.59 62.87
N GLU A 19 25.78 35.36 63.06
CA GLU A 19 25.48 36.71 62.54
C GLU A 19 26.65 37.61 62.08
N PRO A 20 26.43 38.44 61.02
CA PRO A 20 25.12 38.73 60.43
C PRO A 20 24.77 37.85 59.22
N SER A 21 23.63 37.15 59.29
CA SER A 21 23.11 36.35 58.17
C SER A 21 22.69 37.22 56.98
N THR A 22 23.07 36.82 55.78
CA THR A 22 22.65 37.53 54.56
C THR A 22 21.16 37.31 54.26
N LEU A 23 20.56 38.21 53.48
CA LEU A 23 19.17 38.05 53.03
C LEU A 23 18.98 36.75 52.21
N TYR A 24 20.03 36.32 51.51
CA TYR A 24 20.05 35.07 50.75
C TYR A 24 20.05 33.83 51.67
N GLU A 25 20.85 33.82 52.73
CA GLU A 25 20.83 32.74 53.73
C GLU A 25 19.47 32.63 54.42
N ASN A 26 18.89 33.78 54.79
CA ASN A 26 17.56 33.85 55.39
C ASN A 26 16.48 33.25 54.45
N ILE A 27 16.54 33.53 53.15
CA ILE A 27 15.61 32.95 52.16
C ILE A 27 15.87 31.45 51.94
N ALA A 28 17.14 31.03 51.91
CA ALA A 28 17.50 29.61 51.79
C ALA A 28 16.97 28.79 52.97
N GLN A 29 17.01 29.35 54.18
CA GLN A 29 16.44 28.73 55.36
C GLN A 29 14.93 28.52 55.21
N VAL A 30 14.17 29.54 54.80
CA VAL A 30 12.72 29.38 54.57
C VAL A 30 12.43 28.35 53.49
N ASP A 31 13.21 28.29 52.40
CA ASP A 31 13.02 27.28 51.34
C ASP A 31 13.24 25.86 51.87
N PHE A 32 14.21 25.66 52.76
CA PHE A 32 14.43 24.37 53.44
C PHE A 32 13.24 23.99 54.32
N GLU A 33 12.76 24.90 55.18
CA GLU A 33 11.64 24.64 56.09
C GLU A 33 10.35 24.33 55.32
N LEU A 34 10.08 25.08 54.25
CA LEU A 34 8.94 24.84 53.36
C LEU A 34 9.04 23.51 52.62
N ARG A 35 10.23 23.15 52.16
CA ARG A 35 10.45 21.85 51.53
C ARG A 35 10.15 20.74 52.51
N PHE A 36 10.73 20.79 53.71
CA PHE A 36 10.49 19.77 54.74
C PHE A 36 9.00 19.62 55.06
N LEU A 37 8.29 20.73 55.29
CA LEU A 37 6.86 20.70 55.55
C LEU A 37 6.06 20.14 54.35
N THR A 38 6.46 20.48 53.13
CA THR A 38 5.81 19.94 51.92
C THR A 38 6.00 18.42 51.79
N LEU A 39 7.19 17.90 52.12
CA LEU A 39 7.43 16.46 52.13
C LEU A 39 6.61 15.76 53.23
N CYS A 40 6.38 16.42 54.38
CA CYS A 40 5.46 15.92 55.41
C CYS A 40 4.01 15.88 54.91
N VAL A 41 3.57 16.91 54.19
CA VAL A 41 2.26 16.96 53.53
C VAL A 41 2.13 15.85 52.47
N ALA A 42 3.17 15.61 51.67
CA ALA A 42 3.18 14.53 50.69
C ALA A 42 3.10 13.14 51.33
N GLY A 43 3.82 12.91 52.45
CA GLY A 43 3.66 11.70 53.25
C GLY A 43 2.25 11.54 53.80
N CYS A 44 1.65 12.65 54.25
CA CYS A 44 0.30 12.68 54.82
C CYS A 44 -0.76 12.33 53.76
N LEU A 45 -0.66 12.94 52.58
CA LEU A 45 -1.49 12.58 51.43
C LEU A 45 -1.24 11.14 51.01
N ARG A 46 0.01 10.68 50.88
CA ARG A 46 0.31 9.30 50.48
C ARG A 46 -0.31 8.25 51.41
N GLN A 47 -0.37 8.53 52.71
CA GLN A 47 -0.96 7.62 53.69
C GLN A 47 -2.50 7.54 53.62
N ASN A 48 -3.16 8.61 53.18
CA ASN A 48 -4.62 8.74 53.28
C ASN A 48 -5.34 8.79 51.92
N ASP A 49 -4.68 9.32 50.89
CA ASP A 49 -5.12 9.48 49.51
C ASP A 49 -3.88 9.51 48.56
N PRO A 50 -3.35 8.33 48.17
CA PRO A 50 -2.15 8.25 47.33
C PRO A 50 -2.30 8.94 45.97
N GLU A 51 -3.51 8.97 45.40
CA GLU A 51 -3.77 9.58 44.09
C GLU A 51 -3.75 11.12 44.15
N ALA A 52 -3.97 11.71 45.33
CA ALA A 52 -3.85 13.14 45.54
C ALA A 52 -2.40 13.64 45.61
N VAL A 53 -1.41 12.74 45.72
CA VAL A 53 0.01 13.12 45.80
C VAL A 53 0.49 13.53 44.41
N ASN A 54 0.92 14.79 44.29
CA ASN A 54 1.21 15.38 42.99
C ASN A 54 2.37 16.38 43.10
N LEU A 55 3.54 15.91 43.52
CA LEU A 55 4.71 16.75 43.68
C LEU A 55 5.32 17.12 42.32
N GLY A 56 5.78 18.35 42.16
CA GLY A 56 6.57 18.72 40.97
C GLY A 56 7.89 17.96 40.91
N ARG A 57 8.48 17.80 39.71
CA ARG A 57 9.79 17.15 39.52
C ARG A 57 10.97 17.94 40.09
N ALA A 58 10.90 19.26 40.11
CA ALA A 58 11.91 20.13 40.73
C ALA A 58 11.19 21.32 41.38
N PRO A 59 10.46 21.10 42.49
CA PRO A 59 9.57 22.13 43.01
C PRO A 59 10.40 23.27 43.60
N GLY A 60 10.09 24.48 43.17
CA GLY A 60 10.64 25.69 43.77
C GLY A 60 9.72 26.24 44.86
N PHE A 61 10.16 27.34 45.51
CA PHE A 61 9.40 28.07 46.53
C PHE A 61 7.90 28.29 46.18
N GLY A 62 7.60 28.73 44.96
CA GLY A 62 6.21 28.93 44.50
C GLY A 62 5.41 27.64 44.34
N SER A 63 6.07 26.55 43.93
CA SER A 63 5.47 25.22 43.82
C SER A 63 5.18 24.64 45.21
N TRP A 64 6.11 24.79 46.16
CA TRP A 64 5.91 24.37 47.56
C TRP A 64 4.69 25.05 48.17
N THR A 65 4.64 26.38 48.10
CA THR A 65 3.50 27.16 48.65
C THR A 65 2.17 26.81 47.99
N SER A 66 2.14 26.59 46.68
CA SER A 66 0.93 26.16 45.96
C SER A 66 0.48 24.76 46.38
N TYR A 67 1.42 23.84 46.57
CA TYR A 67 1.14 22.49 47.04
C TYR A 67 0.59 22.47 48.47
N LEU A 68 1.15 23.29 49.36
CA LEU A 68 0.64 23.48 50.73
C LEU A 68 -0.79 24.03 50.74
N ARG A 69 -1.10 25.02 49.87
CA ARG A 69 -2.47 25.56 49.73
C ARG A 69 -3.44 24.51 49.19
N ARG A 70 -3.02 23.72 48.20
CA ARG A 70 -3.82 22.59 47.70
C ARG A 70 -4.11 21.60 48.82
N PHE A 71 -3.14 21.25 49.64
CA PHE A 71 -3.36 20.38 50.79
C PHE A 71 -4.41 20.94 51.75
N LEU A 72 -4.39 22.24 52.08
CA LEU A 72 -5.44 22.82 52.94
C LEU A 72 -6.85 22.71 52.33
N SER A 73 -6.98 22.75 51.01
CA SER A 73 -8.27 22.53 50.35
C SER A 73 -8.74 21.07 50.41
N LEU A 74 -7.81 20.11 50.52
CA LEU A 74 -8.09 18.68 50.59
C LEU A 74 -8.23 18.17 52.04
N ALA A 75 -7.55 18.80 52.99
CA ALA A 75 -7.48 18.39 54.39
C ALA A 75 -8.85 18.16 55.07
N PRO A 76 -9.91 18.94 54.80
CA PRO A 76 -11.25 18.68 55.35
C PRO A 76 -11.84 17.34 54.93
N ASN A 77 -11.41 16.79 53.80
CA ASN A 77 -11.91 15.53 53.25
C ASN A 77 -11.06 14.31 53.66
N LEU A 78 -9.90 14.54 54.29
CA LEU A 78 -9.04 13.46 54.77
C LEU A 78 -9.54 12.91 56.12
N PRO A 79 -9.26 11.63 56.44
CA PRO A 79 -9.53 11.09 57.76
C PRO A 79 -8.88 11.94 58.86
N SER A 80 -9.62 12.27 59.92
CA SER A 80 -9.14 13.12 61.03
C SER A 80 -8.17 12.36 61.96
N THR A 81 -7.03 11.96 61.41
CA THR A 81 -5.93 11.36 62.17
C THR A 81 -5.14 12.45 62.92
N PRO A 82 -4.47 12.12 64.04
CA PRO A 82 -3.60 13.07 64.73
C PRO A 82 -2.52 13.65 63.81
N ALA A 83 -1.93 12.85 62.92
CA ALA A 83 -0.95 13.31 61.94
C ALA A 83 -1.53 14.37 60.98
N VAL A 84 -2.74 14.15 60.42
CA VAL A 84 -3.42 15.12 59.55
C VAL A 84 -3.68 16.43 60.29
N ARG A 85 -4.16 16.38 61.54
CA ARG A 85 -4.42 17.60 62.34
C ARG A 85 -3.16 18.39 62.64
N ILE A 86 -2.08 17.72 63.04
CA ILE A 86 -0.81 18.37 63.39
C ILE A 86 -0.20 19.01 62.14
N VAL A 87 -0.14 18.28 61.02
CA VAL A 87 0.39 18.81 59.75
C VAL A 87 -0.47 19.97 59.25
N THR A 88 -1.80 19.86 59.29
CA THR A 88 -2.72 20.94 58.90
C THR A 88 -2.53 22.19 59.78
N GLY A 89 -2.32 22.03 61.08
CA GLY A 89 -2.01 23.13 61.99
C GLY A 89 -0.70 23.84 61.63
N ALA A 90 0.35 23.08 61.32
CA ALA A 90 1.64 23.62 60.88
C ALA A 90 1.51 24.37 59.54
N VAL A 91 0.84 23.78 58.55
CA VAL A 91 0.62 24.39 57.23
C VAL A 91 -0.14 25.71 57.33
N ASN A 92 -1.20 25.78 58.14
CA ASN A 92 -1.95 27.02 58.37
C ASN A 92 -1.07 28.13 58.96
N ARG A 93 -0.24 27.82 59.96
CA ARG A 93 0.67 28.79 60.58
C ARG A 93 1.73 29.28 59.59
N VAL A 94 2.34 28.35 58.84
CA VAL A 94 3.37 28.67 57.84
C VAL A 94 2.82 29.53 56.71
N LEU A 95 1.68 29.16 56.12
CA LEU A 95 1.06 29.97 55.07
C LEU A 95 0.62 31.35 55.59
N GLY A 96 0.11 31.43 56.83
CA GLY A 96 -0.19 32.71 57.48
C GLY A 96 1.03 33.62 57.63
N ALA A 97 2.17 33.06 58.03
CA ALA A 97 3.44 33.80 58.13
C ALA A 97 3.94 34.27 56.74
N LEU A 98 3.86 33.41 55.72
CA LEU A 98 4.28 33.71 54.35
C LEU A 98 3.41 34.77 53.66
N ASP A 99 2.10 34.75 53.93
CA ASP A 99 1.12 35.69 53.35
C ASP A 99 1.13 37.04 54.10
N SER A 100 1.95 37.20 55.15
CA SER A 100 2.14 38.48 55.83
C SER A 100 2.78 39.51 54.89
N HIS A 101 1.99 40.51 54.50
CA HIS A 101 2.46 41.62 53.67
C HIS A 101 3.22 42.63 54.53
N TRP A 102 4.20 43.31 53.94
CA TRP A 102 4.86 44.46 54.57
C TRP A 102 4.73 45.71 53.68
N PRO A 103 4.60 46.91 54.29
CA PRO A 103 4.61 48.16 53.54
C PRO A 103 5.99 48.37 52.93
N ASN A 104 6.07 48.54 51.60
CA ASN A 104 7.31 48.89 50.92
C ASN A 104 7.01 49.59 49.59
N ASP A 105 7.65 50.73 49.34
CA ASP A 105 7.54 51.52 48.11
C ASP A 105 8.22 50.84 46.90
N SER A 106 9.10 49.85 47.13
CA SER A 106 9.80 49.09 46.07
C SER A 106 8.96 48.01 45.37
N GLY A 107 7.69 47.84 45.74
CA GLY A 107 6.80 46.83 45.15
C GLY A 107 7.08 45.37 45.58
N LEU A 108 8.14 45.15 46.37
CA LEU A 108 8.50 43.85 46.97
C LEU A 108 7.68 43.57 48.23
N THR A 109 6.36 43.47 48.09
CA THR A 109 5.41 43.45 49.23
C THR A 109 5.20 42.08 49.89
N SER A 110 5.86 41.02 49.42
CA SER A 110 5.72 39.64 49.94
C SER A 110 7.02 38.85 49.78
N LEU A 111 7.17 37.79 50.58
CA LEU A 111 8.39 36.95 50.57
C LEU A 111 8.60 36.28 49.22
N LEU A 112 7.52 35.89 48.55
CA LEU A 112 7.56 35.35 47.19
C LEU A 112 8.10 36.37 46.18
N LYS A 113 7.61 37.62 46.22
CA LYS A 113 8.10 38.69 45.33
C LYS A 113 9.57 39.00 45.60
N LEU A 114 9.96 39.10 46.87
CA LEU A 114 11.34 39.35 47.27
C LEU A 114 12.28 38.22 46.80
N ARG A 115 11.92 36.97 47.06
CA ARG A 115 12.70 35.80 46.62
C ARG A 115 12.84 35.77 45.11
N ASN A 116 11.76 36.02 44.37
CA ASN A 116 11.80 36.02 42.92
C ASN A 116 12.70 37.15 42.39
N HIS A 117 12.59 38.36 42.94
CA HIS A 117 13.46 39.49 42.60
C HIS A 117 14.95 39.13 42.77
N LEU A 118 15.32 38.59 43.94
CA LEU A 118 16.71 38.21 44.23
C LEU A 118 17.20 37.02 43.40
N SER A 119 16.33 36.04 43.10
CA SER A 119 16.68 34.87 42.28
C SER A 119 16.93 35.22 40.81
N HIS A 120 16.35 36.31 40.31
CA HIS A 120 16.55 36.81 38.94
C HIS A 120 17.67 37.86 38.85
N GLY A 121 18.54 37.95 39.87
CA GLY A 121 19.66 38.89 39.92
C GLY A 121 19.27 40.34 40.23
N GLY A 122 18.05 40.57 40.73
CA GLY A 122 17.61 41.89 41.15
C GLY A 122 18.44 42.44 42.32
N PRO A 123 18.73 43.76 42.34
CA PRO A 123 19.54 44.36 43.39
C PRO A 123 18.83 44.30 44.75
N VAL A 124 19.58 44.05 45.81
CA VAL A 124 19.08 44.18 47.19
C VAL A 124 18.72 45.66 47.44
N PRO A 125 17.56 45.99 48.03
CA PRO A 125 17.21 47.37 48.36
C PRO A 125 18.30 48.06 49.20
N HIS A 126 18.45 49.38 49.02
CA HIS A 126 19.38 50.19 49.82
C HIS A 126 18.80 50.50 51.21
N GLU A 127 19.63 51.01 52.14
CA GLU A 127 19.14 51.50 53.44
C GLU A 127 18.23 52.73 53.24
N PRO A 128 17.14 52.89 54.02
CA PRO A 128 16.72 52.12 55.21
C PRO A 128 15.84 50.88 54.94
N ASP A 129 15.42 50.66 53.69
CA ASP A 129 14.49 49.58 53.32
C ASP A 129 15.08 48.18 53.56
N ARG A 130 16.40 48.04 53.39
CA ARG A 130 17.12 46.78 53.64
C ARG A 130 16.98 46.29 55.08
N SER A 131 17.19 47.16 56.06
CA SER A 131 17.12 46.80 57.49
C SER A 131 15.70 46.44 57.91
N ALA A 132 14.69 47.18 57.42
CA ALA A 132 13.28 46.90 57.66
C ALA A 132 12.87 45.54 57.05
N LEU A 133 13.30 45.27 55.82
CA LEU A 133 13.07 44.02 55.10
C LEU A 133 13.72 42.83 55.83
N ALA A 134 14.99 42.96 56.23
CA ALA A 134 15.69 41.91 56.96
C ALA A 134 14.99 41.55 58.29
N LYS A 135 14.48 42.56 59.02
CA LYS A 135 13.71 42.34 60.25
C LYS A 135 12.40 41.58 59.99
N HIS A 136 11.69 41.92 58.92
CA HIS A 136 10.45 41.21 58.55
C HIS A 136 10.73 39.77 58.11
N VAL A 137 11.76 39.54 57.29
CA VAL A 137 12.16 38.20 56.87
C VAL A 137 12.58 37.35 58.07
N LYS A 138 13.36 37.90 59.01
CA LYS A 138 13.71 37.22 60.28
C LYS A 138 12.48 36.85 61.11
N ARG A 139 11.45 37.71 61.16
CA ARG A 139 10.18 37.41 61.82
C ARG A 139 9.45 36.25 61.14
N VAL A 140 9.33 36.28 59.81
CA VAL A 140 8.68 35.19 59.04
C VAL A 140 9.44 33.88 59.25
N ILE A 141 10.78 33.89 59.23
CA ILE A 141 11.60 32.71 59.57
C ILE A 141 11.24 32.20 60.96
N SER A 142 11.25 33.06 61.98
CA SER A 142 10.92 32.65 63.35
C SER A 142 9.55 31.98 63.43
N GLU A 143 8.54 32.54 62.78
CA GLU A 143 7.18 32.00 62.77
C GLU A 143 7.09 30.64 62.04
N VAL A 144 7.82 30.47 60.92
CA VAL A 144 7.87 29.20 60.18
C VAL A 144 8.65 28.15 60.98
N THR A 145 9.81 28.50 61.54
CA THR A 145 10.62 27.63 62.39
C THR A 145 9.81 27.17 63.60
N GLU A 146 9.13 28.08 64.30
CA GLU A 146 8.27 27.75 65.44
C GLU A 146 7.12 26.81 65.06
N ALA A 147 6.51 26.99 63.89
CA ALA A 147 5.45 26.10 63.41
C ALA A 147 5.97 24.68 63.14
N VAL A 148 7.14 24.53 62.52
CA VAL A 148 7.77 23.23 62.27
C VAL A 148 8.27 22.59 63.57
N HIS A 149 8.85 23.36 64.48
CA HIS A 149 9.29 22.86 65.79
C HIS A 149 8.10 22.39 66.63
N ALA A 150 6.99 23.14 66.63
CA ALA A 150 5.76 22.73 67.32
C ALA A 150 5.17 21.44 66.74
N MET A 151 5.22 21.24 65.41
CA MET A 151 4.81 19.99 64.77
C MET A 151 5.64 18.78 65.25
N LEU A 152 6.94 18.98 65.49
CA LEU A 152 7.89 17.92 65.82
C LEU A 152 8.15 17.72 67.32
N ALA A 153 7.65 18.60 68.19
CA ALA A 153 7.99 18.63 69.62
C ALA A 153 7.72 17.29 70.33
N ASP A 154 6.57 16.69 70.05
CA ASP A 154 6.12 15.41 70.65
C ASP A 154 6.30 14.21 69.70
N ALA A 155 7.00 14.39 68.57
CA ALA A 155 7.23 13.34 67.59
C ALA A 155 8.51 12.56 67.89
N GLU A 156 8.42 11.23 67.87
CA GLU A 156 9.55 10.32 67.80
C GLU A 156 9.83 9.93 66.34
N MET A 157 11.10 9.92 65.97
CA MET A 157 11.57 9.37 64.71
C MET A 157 11.82 7.86 64.86
N ARG A 158 11.23 7.08 63.95
CA ARG A 158 11.46 5.63 63.78
C ARG A 158 12.03 5.38 62.39
N GLN A 159 13.11 4.59 62.32
CA GLN A 159 13.64 4.08 61.05
C GLN A 159 12.83 2.84 60.65
N GLY A 160 12.36 2.84 59.40
CA GLY A 160 11.65 1.74 58.78
C GLY A 160 12.58 0.78 58.04
N THR A 161 12.04 0.10 57.05
CA THR A 161 12.78 -0.86 56.20
C THR A 161 13.93 -0.16 55.48
N ARG A 162 15.04 -0.90 55.31
CA ARG A 162 16.20 -0.46 54.53
C ARG A 162 15.80 -0.35 53.05
N THR A 163 16.16 0.76 52.42
CA THR A 163 16.00 1.02 50.98
C THR A 163 17.41 1.17 50.38
N GLY A 164 17.77 0.33 49.41
CA GLY A 164 19.13 0.24 48.87
C GLY A 164 20.24 -0.11 49.88
N ASP A 165 21.49 0.19 49.51
CA ASP A 165 22.68 -0.26 50.24
C ASP A 165 22.97 0.48 51.56
N SER A 166 22.32 1.60 51.87
CA SER A 166 22.64 2.35 53.12
C SER A 166 21.57 3.34 53.64
N MET A 167 20.35 3.31 53.10
CA MET A 167 19.29 4.26 53.45
C MET A 167 18.12 3.55 54.16
N PHE A 168 17.40 4.28 55.01
CA PHE A 168 16.25 3.78 55.76
C PHE A 168 15.07 4.73 55.58
N GLY A 169 13.86 4.18 55.43
CA GLY A 169 12.64 4.99 55.43
C GLY A 169 12.43 5.69 56.79
N VAL A 170 11.91 6.92 56.79
CA VAL A 170 11.63 7.67 58.03
C VAL A 170 10.15 7.65 58.34
N THR A 171 9.79 7.43 59.60
CA THR A 171 8.42 7.58 60.11
C THR A 171 8.41 8.47 61.35
N LEU A 172 7.53 9.47 61.38
CA LEU A 172 7.26 10.27 62.58
C LEU A 172 6.14 9.60 63.38
N ALA A 173 6.31 9.43 64.68
CA ALA A 173 5.36 8.78 65.57
C ALA A 173 5.04 9.66 66.77
N TRP A 174 3.76 9.91 66.99
CA TRP A 174 3.19 10.52 68.19
C TRP A 174 2.47 9.43 69.01
N PRO A 175 2.10 9.69 70.28
CA PRO A 175 1.37 8.70 71.09
C PRO A 175 0.12 8.13 70.42
N ASP A 176 -0.60 8.97 69.66
CA ASP A 176 -1.90 8.62 69.06
C ASP A 176 -1.86 8.47 67.52
N GLY A 177 -0.68 8.46 66.89
CA GLY A 177 -0.60 8.31 65.43
C GLY A 177 0.81 8.30 64.85
N SER A 178 0.93 7.95 63.57
CA SER A 178 2.21 7.97 62.85
C SER A 178 2.04 8.49 61.43
N LEU A 179 3.14 9.04 60.90
CA LEU A 179 3.25 9.61 59.56
C LEU A 179 4.50 9.02 58.87
N PRO A 180 4.34 8.07 57.94
CA PRO A 180 5.44 7.59 57.12
C PRO A 180 5.85 8.70 56.14
N LEU A 181 7.16 9.01 56.10
CA LEU A 181 7.73 9.99 55.18
C LEU A 181 8.45 9.35 53.99
N TRP A 182 8.55 8.02 53.95
CA TRP A 182 9.03 7.31 52.77
C TRP A 182 8.03 7.44 51.62
N PRO A 183 8.47 7.68 50.37
CA PRO A 183 9.86 7.74 49.90
C PRO A 183 10.51 9.14 49.97
N PHE A 184 9.83 10.16 50.49
CA PHE A 184 10.25 11.57 50.40
C PHE A 184 11.37 11.98 51.35
N VAL A 185 11.42 11.40 52.55
CA VAL A 185 12.49 11.63 53.54
C VAL A 185 13.09 10.29 53.95
N LEU A 186 14.40 10.19 53.81
CA LEU A 186 15.19 9.02 54.16
C LEU A 186 16.15 9.35 55.31
N SER A 187 16.70 8.33 55.95
CA SER A 187 17.78 8.44 56.92
C SER A 187 18.97 7.61 56.45
N ASP A 188 20.18 8.13 56.62
CA ASP A 188 21.40 7.33 56.42
C ASP A 188 21.72 6.45 57.65
N ASN A 189 22.83 5.73 57.59
CA ASN A 189 23.34 4.82 58.63
C ASN A 189 23.75 5.53 59.94
N ILE A 190 24.03 6.83 59.91
CA ILE A 190 24.36 7.64 61.09
C ILE A 190 23.15 8.42 61.62
N GLY A 191 21.98 8.26 61.00
CA GLY A 191 20.71 8.83 61.44
C GLY A 191 20.37 10.20 60.85
N SER A 192 21.15 10.70 59.88
CA SER A 192 20.95 12.02 59.25
C SER A 192 19.82 11.98 58.23
N TRP A 193 18.96 12.99 58.24
CA TRP A 193 17.84 13.08 57.29
C TRP A 193 18.29 13.53 55.91
N CYS A 194 17.81 12.80 54.90
CA CYS A 194 18.01 13.08 53.49
C CYS A 194 16.66 13.43 52.87
N LEU A 195 16.53 14.65 52.34
CA LEU A 195 15.27 15.19 51.84
C LEU A 195 15.24 15.11 50.31
N LEU A 196 14.12 14.66 49.74
CA LEU A 196 13.91 14.71 48.30
C LEU A 196 14.01 16.16 47.79
N ALA A 197 14.87 16.37 46.79
CA ALA A 197 15.10 17.69 46.21
C ALA A 197 14.52 17.81 44.81
N GLN A 198 14.75 16.80 43.97
CA GLN A 198 14.26 16.75 42.59
C GLN A 198 14.15 15.29 42.12
N PHE A 199 13.40 15.07 41.05
CA PHE A 199 13.27 13.81 40.35
C PHE A 199 13.52 14.06 38.86
N THR A 200 14.76 13.86 38.45
CA THR A 200 15.29 14.22 37.13
C THR A 200 15.98 13.00 36.52
N GLY A 201 15.81 12.76 35.21
CA GLY A 201 16.48 11.62 34.55
C GLY A 201 16.03 10.24 35.05
N LEU A 202 14.75 10.09 35.42
CA LEU A 202 14.17 8.87 36.01
C LEU A 202 14.77 8.43 37.35
N GLN A 203 15.56 9.30 38.00
CA GLN A 203 16.15 9.02 39.32
C GLN A 203 15.79 10.13 40.33
N PRO A 204 15.49 9.76 41.60
CA PRO A 204 15.34 10.72 42.67
C PRO A 204 16.70 11.26 43.14
N VAL A 205 16.76 12.56 43.36
CA VAL A 205 17.91 13.26 43.92
C VAL A 205 17.56 13.74 45.32
N TYR A 206 18.36 13.34 46.29
CA TYR A 206 18.22 13.74 47.69
C TYR A 206 19.30 14.74 48.08
N ILE A 207 18.99 15.60 49.06
CA ILE A 207 19.99 16.42 49.73
C ILE A 207 20.23 15.85 51.13
N ARG A 208 21.51 15.60 51.42
CA ARG A 208 22.03 15.23 52.73
C ARG A 208 22.82 16.39 53.35
N PRO A 209 22.72 16.60 54.67
CA PRO A 209 23.67 17.42 55.43
C PRO A 209 25.14 17.00 55.20
N GLY A 210 26.04 17.94 54.96
CA GLY A 210 27.50 17.71 54.89
C GLY A 210 28.25 18.66 55.80
N GLU A 211 29.49 18.33 56.20
CA GLU A 211 30.29 19.13 57.16
C GLU A 211 30.54 20.59 56.70
N TYR A 212 30.43 20.87 55.39
CA TYR A 212 30.66 22.22 54.83
C TYR A 212 29.60 22.67 53.81
N ALA A 213 28.79 21.76 53.25
CA ALA A 213 27.71 22.09 52.31
C ALA A 213 26.73 20.90 52.16
N PRO A 214 25.46 21.15 51.80
CA PRO A 214 24.51 20.10 51.44
C PRO A 214 25.01 19.29 50.23
N VAL A 215 25.10 17.97 50.37
CA VAL A 215 25.52 17.04 49.31
C VAL A 215 24.28 16.52 48.59
N ARG A 216 24.20 16.74 47.27
CA ARG A 216 23.20 16.12 46.40
C ARG A 216 23.69 14.78 45.90
N PHE A 217 22.83 13.77 45.95
CA PHE A 217 23.16 12.42 45.46
C PHE A 217 21.94 11.73 44.87
N ASN A 218 22.18 10.83 43.92
CA ASN A 218 21.15 10.05 43.25
C ASN A 218 21.04 8.67 43.89
N LEU A 219 19.83 8.11 43.94
CA LEU A 219 19.59 6.73 44.35
C LEU A 219 18.92 5.98 43.20
N ALA A 220 19.54 4.89 42.75
CA ALA A 220 19.07 4.07 41.63
C ALA A 220 18.21 2.87 42.08
N ASP A 221 17.67 2.89 43.30
CA ASP A 221 16.83 1.83 43.85
C ASP A 221 15.47 1.77 43.12
N GLU A 222 15.14 0.61 42.53
CA GLU A 222 13.95 0.46 41.68
C GLU A 222 12.64 0.69 42.43
N GLU A 223 12.54 0.22 43.68
CA GLU A 223 11.35 0.38 44.52
C GLU A 223 11.15 1.86 44.87
N LEU A 224 12.25 2.56 45.18
CA LEU A 224 12.25 3.99 45.45
C LEU A 224 11.85 4.81 44.20
N VAL A 225 12.43 4.48 43.04
CA VAL A 225 12.12 5.15 41.76
C VAL A 225 10.64 4.97 41.41
N HIS A 226 10.12 3.75 41.56
CA HIS A 226 8.71 3.46 41.29
C HIS A 226 7.78 4.22 42.25
N ALA A 227 8.07 4.17 43.55
CA ALA A 227 7.27 4.83 44.58
C ALA A 227 7.21 6.35 44.40
N ILE A 228 8.32 6.98 43.99
CA ILE A 228 8.35 8.42 43.71
C ILE A 228 7.69 8.75 42.38
N GLY A 229 7.86 7.90 41.36
CA GLY A 229 7.20 8.05 40.06
C GLY A 229 5.68 8.11 40.15
N GLN A 230 5.08 7.36 41.09
CA GLN A 230 3.64 7.40 41.37
C GLN A 230 3.17 8.68 42.10
N SER A 231 4.09 9.45 42.70
CA SER A 231 3.79 10.60 43.56
C SER A 231 4.14 11.95 42.92
N ILE A 232 4.53 11.95 41.64
CA ILE A 232 5.00 13.13 40.91
C ILE A 232 4.06 13.49 39.77
N GLU A 233 3.89 14.79 39.56
CA GLU A 233 3.13 15.35 38.43
C GLU A 233 3.56 14.75 37.09
N ALA A 234 2.62 14.06 36.43
CA ALA A 234 2.74 13.74 35.02
C ALA A 234 2.75 15.05 34.22
N LYS A 235 3.93 15.52 33.82
CA LYS A 235 4.07 16.75 33.02
C LYS A 235 3.48 16.52 31.63
N ASN A 236 2.35 17.17 31.34
CA ASN A 236 1.82 17.26 29.98
C ASN A 236 2.82 17.92 28.99
N GLY A 237 3.82 18.67 29.46
CA GLY A 237 4.89 19.26 28.65
C GLY A 237 6.20 18.45 28.53
N ASP A 238 6.44 17.43 29.37
CA ASP A 238 7.69 16.63 29.30
C ASP A 238 7.62 15.54 28.24
N ARG A 239 6.42 15.10 27.81
CA ARG A 239 6.36 14.05 26.78
C ARG A 239 6.96 14.51 25.45
N ALA A 240 6.64 15.72 25.02
CA ALA A 240 7.19 16.28 23.78
C ALA A 240 8.69 16.57 23.89
N PHE A 241 9.15 17.11 25.02
CA PHE A 241 10.57 17.40 25.24
C PHE A 241 11.42 16.13 25.48
N ALA A 242 10.91 15.13 26.20
CA ALA A 242 11.55 13.83 26.35
C ALA A 242 11.58 13.05 25.04
N ALA A 243 10.49 13.08 24.26
CA ALA A 243 10.47 12.53 22.90
C ALA A 243 11.47 13.27 22.00
N PHE A 244 11.60 14.59 22.14
CA PHE A 244 12.61 15.37 21.43
C PHE A 244 14.04 14.96 21.80
N ILE A 245 14.37 14.79 23.09
CA ILE A 245 15.68 14.30 23.54
C ILE A 245 15.95 12.90 23.00
N SER A 246 14.97 12.01 23.07
CA SER A 246 15.06 10.65 22.52
C SER A 246 15.33 10.66 21.02
N ASP A 247 14.60 11.50 20.28
CA ASP A 247 14.78 11.65 18.83
C ASP A 247 16.17 12.20 18.50
N VAL A 248 16.66 13.22 19.22
CA VAL A 248 18.01 13.76 19.01
C VAL A 248 19.08 12.69 19.28
N ARG A 249 18.94 11.91 20.35
CA ARG A 249 19.86 10.79 20.64
C ARG A 249 19.84 9.75 19.51
N ALA A 250 18.65 9.38 19.03
CA ALA A 250 18.49 8.44 17.92
C ALA A 250 19.08 8.98 16.62
N ASP A 251 18.93 10.28 16.34
CA ASP A 251 19.47 10.93 15.15
C ASP A 251 21.01 10.99 15.19
N LEU A 252 21.61 11.25 16.36
CA LEU A 252 23.06 11.27 16.54
C LEU A 252 23.70 9.87 16.45
N ALA A 253 22.94 8.80 16.67
CA ALA A 253 23.45 7.42 16.67
C ALA A 253 24.14 7.03 15.34
N GLY A 254 23.70 7.59 14.21
CA GLY A 254 24.29 7.33 12.89
C GLY A 254 25.60 8.08 12.59
N PHE A 255 25.92 9.11 13.38
CA PHE A 255 27.07 10.00 13.16
C PHE A 255 28.12 9.93 14.26
N ARG A 256 27.83 9.22 15.35
CA ARG A 256 28.72 9.09 16.50
C ARG A 256 29.78 8.00 16.33
N ASP A 257 30.81 8.06 17.16
CA ASP A 257 31.70 6.94 17.42
C ASP A 257 30.94 5.76 18.06
N ARG A 258 31.27 4.53 17.67
CA ARG A 258 30.54 3.33 18.11
C ARG A 258 30.73 3.02 19.59
N ASP A 259 31.86 3.45 20.17
CA ASP A 259 32.23 3.13 21.56
C ASP A 259 31.81 4.25 22.54
N PHE A 260 31.07 5.26 22.07
CA PHE A 260 30.67 6.40 22.90
C PHE A 260 29.15 6.61 22.91
N ASP A 261 28.56 6.66 24.11
CA ASP A 261 27.14 6.99 24.28
C ASP A 261 26.87 8.47 24.55
N PRO A 262 26.10 9.19 23.70
CA PRO A 262 25.76 10.58 23.93
C PRO A 262 25.00 10.77 25.24
N TYR A 263 25.56 11.58 26.12
CA TYR A 263 24.87 12.09 27.30
C TYR A 263 24.47 13.56 27.10
N HIS A 264 23.54 14.03 27.92
CA HIS A 264 23.01 15.37 27.80
C HIS A 264 22.79 16.03 29.16
N ASP A 265 22.89 17.35 29.18
CA ASP A 265 22.55 18.20 30.31
C ASP A 265 21.41 19.15 29.91
N GLU A 266 20.41 19.28 30.77
CA GLU A 266 19.37 20.30 30.62
C GLU A 266 19.97 21.69 30.90
N ILE A 267 19.75 22.63 29.97
CA ILE A 267 20.24 24.01 30.07
C ILE A 267 19.05 24.97 30.03
N ALA A 268 19.26 26.23 30.45
CA ALA A 268 18.21 27.25 30.40
C ALA A 268 17.64 27.39 28.97
N GLY A 269 16.41 26.93 28.78
CA GLY A 269 15.70 26.97 27.50
C GLY A 269 16.10 25.89 26.48
N GLY A 270 16.69 24.76 26.88
CA GLY A 270 17.02 23.66 25.96
C GLY A 270 17.82 22.51 26.59
N VAL A 271 18.56 21.78 25.77
CA VAL A 271 19.42 20.64 26.14
C VAL A 271 20.76 20.74 25.42
N ALA A 272 21.85 20.40 26.09
CA ALA A 272 23.18 20.27 25.49
C ALA A 272 23.57 18.80 25.40
N PHE A 273 23.94 18.31 24.22
CA PHE A 273 24.45 16.96 24.01
C PHE A 273 25.97 16.97 23.90
N PHE A 274 26.61 16.06 24.62
CA PHE A 274 28.04 15.80 24.58
C PHE A 274 28.25 14.47 23.86
N TRP A 275 28.98 14.50 22.75
CA TRP A 275 29.11 13.32 21.89
C TRP A 275 30.40 13.35 21.06
N LYS A 276 30.84 12.17 20.63
CA LYS A 276 31.99 12.02 19.74
C LYS A 276 31.51 11.76 18.33
N ARG A 277 31.80 12.66 17.40
CA ARG A 277 31.48 12.50 15.99
C ARG A 277 32.50 11.58 15.33
N ALA A 278 32.02 10.59 14.59
CA ALA A 278 32.85 9.78 13.70
C ALA A 278 33.20 10.59 12.44
N THR A 279 34.49 10.68 12.13
CA THR A 279 35.00 11.31 10.90
C THR A 279 35.92 10.34 10.17
N SER A 280 36.26 10.64 8.92
CA SER A 280 37.21 9.82 8.15
C SER A 280 38.63 9.82 8.72
N GLU A 281 38.97 10.75 9.61
CA GLU A 281 40.31 10.92 10.19
C GLU A 281 40.38 10.51 11.67
N GLY A 282 39.27 10.04 12.26
CA GLY A 282 39.16 9.65 13.67
C GLY A 282 37.89 10.18 14.33
N THR A 283 37.94 10.44 15.63
CA THR A 283 36.81 10.92 16.44
C THR A 283 36.99 12.38 16.85
N GLU A 284 35.94 13.19 16.73
CA GLU A 284 35.91 14.60 17.12
C GLU A 284 34.95 14.80 18.31
N ASP A 285 35.44 15.34 19.43
CA ASP A 285 34.59 15.71 20.56
C ASP A 285 33.72 16.93 20.21
N ARG A 286 32.40 16.82 20.36
CA ARG A 286 31.45 17.89 20.04
C ARG A 286 30.43 18.13 21.16
N ILE A 287 30.02 19.39 21.27
CA ILE A 287 28.92 19.83 22.13
C ILE A 287 27.93 20.58 21.27
N ASP A 288 26.72 20.05 21.13
CA ASP A 288 25.65 20.68 20.34
C ASP A 288 24.46 20.98 21.24
N ARG A 289 23.87 22.18 21.08
CA ARG A 289 22.75 22.65 21.91
C ARG A 289 21.47 22.69 21.11
N PHE A 290 20.39 22.18 21.69
CA PHE A 290 19.11 22.00 21.04
C PHE A 290 17.97 22.55 21.91
N ARG A 291 16.87 22.96 21.28
CA ARG A 291 15.63 23.34 21.98
C ARG A 291 14.38 23.08 21.14
N LEU A 292 13.23 23.12 21.81
CA LEU A 292 11.94 23.33 21.16
C LEU A 292 11.64 24.83 21.16
N GLY A 293 11.55 25.42 19.97
CA GLY A 293 11.15 26.81 19.76
C GLY A 293 9.62 27.01 19.79
N PRO A 294 9.13 28.18 19.35
CA PRO A 294 7.70 28.40 19.12
C PRO A 294 7.11 27.30 18.22
N ASP A 295 5.86 26.89 18.47
CA ASP A 295 5.16 25.83 17.74
C ASP A 295 5.89 24.46 17.76
N GLU A 296 6.61 24.17 18.85
CA GLU A 296 7.40 22.95 19.03
C GLU A 296 8.47 22.73 17.93
N ALA A 297 8.88 23.81 17.26
CA ALA A 297 9.88 23.74 16.21
C ALA A 297 11.25 23.37 16.77
N ARG A 298 11.80 22.23 16.36
CA ARG A 298 13.15 21.79 16.73
C ARG A 298 14.20 22.76 16.21
N GLN A 299 15.06 23.24 17.10
CA GLN A 299 16.11 24.19 16.79
C GLN A 299 17.45 23.72 17.34
N TRP A 300 18.53 24.04 16.62
CA TRP A 300 19.92 23.82 17.00
C TRP A 300 20.63 25.17 17.08
N LYS A 301 21.57 25.30 18.02
CA LYS A 301 22.32 26.55 18.23
C LYS A 301 23.61 26.54 17.42
N ASP A 302 23.67 27.37 16.39
CA ASP A 302 24.88 27.63 15.61
C ASP A 302 25.52 28.94 16.10
N GLY A 303 26.62 28.83 16.84
CA GLY A 303 27.24 29.98 17.52
C GLY A 303 26.28 30.69 18.48
N THR A 304 25.81 31.87 18.09
CA THR A 304 24.86 32.69 18.87
C THR A 304 23.40 32.57 18.40
N GLN A 305 23.16 32.03 17.21
CA GLN A 305 21.83 32.00 16.59
C GLN A 305 21.18 30.63 16.69
N TRP A 306 19.85 30.62 16.78
CA TRP A 306 19.06 29.39 16.73
C TRP A 306 18.61 29.14 15.29
N GLN A 307 19.02 28.00 14.74
CA GLN A 307 18.72 27.56 13.40
C GLN A 307 17.75 26.37 13.42
N PRO A 308 17.02 26.09 12.34
CA PRO A 308 16.20 24.87 12.23
C PRO A 308 17.05 23.61 12.41
N TYR A 309 16.51 22.59 13.10
CA TYR A 309 17.22 21.32 13.32
C TYR A 309 17.60 20.60 12.01
N SER A 310 16.82 20.78 10.93
CA SER A 310 17.18 20.28 9.60
C SER A 310 18.53 20.81 9.13
N HIS A 311 18.84 22.09 9.38
CA HIS A 311 20.10 22.71 9.01
C HIS A 311 21.31 22.03 9.69
N PHE A 312 21.17 21.68 10.98
CA PHE A 312 22.18 20.90 11.71
C PHE A 312 22.48 19.58 11.02
N LEU A 313 21.45 18.78 10.70
CA LEU A 313 21.62 17.49 10.04
C LEU A 313 22.19 17.64 8.62
N ARG A 314 21.80 18.69 7.87
CA ARG A 314 22.38 18.97 6.54
C ARG A 314 23.88 19.23 6.62
N GLN A 315 24.29 20.05 7.59
CA GLN A 315 25.70 20.35 7.83
C GLN A 315 26.46 19.11 8.32
N LEU A 316 25.87 18.35 9.23
CA LEU A 316 26.49 17.16 9.81
C LEU A 316 26.76 16.08 8.77
N ALA A 317 25.78 15.83 7.90
CA ALA A 317 25.88 14.88 6.79
C ALA A 317 26.64 15.42 5.57
N ASN A 318 26.88 16.73 5.47
CA ASN A 318 27.40 17.38 4.25
C ASN A 318 26.62 16.93 2.99
N LEU A 319 25.32 17.22 2.98
CA LEU A 319 24.38 16.72 1.98
C LEU A 319 24.80 17.01 0.53
N THR A 320 25.46 18.13 0.25
CA THR A 320 25.95 18.45 -1.11
C THR A 320 27.02 17.46 -1.57
N VAL A 321 27.96 17.08 -0.69
CA VAL A 321 28.99 16.08 -1.00
C VAL A 321 28.39 14.69 -1.11
N VAL A 322 27.43 14.34 -0.24
CA VAL A 322 26.67 13.09 -0.32
C VAL A 322 25.91 13.01 -1.65
N ALA A 323 25.18 14.06 -2.02
CA ALA A 323 24.42 14.11 -3.26
C ALA A 323 25.32 13.90 -4.48
N ARG A 324 26.50 14.52 -4.52
CA ARG A 324 27.48 14.29 -5.58
C ARG A 324 27.95 12.83 -5.65
N ARG A 325 28.28 12.21 -4.51
CA ARG A 325 28.74 10.81 -4.46
C ARG A 325 27.63 9.84 -4.87
N ILE A 326 26.41 10.06 -4.38
CA ILE A 326 25.23 9.29 -4.78
C ILE A 326 24.98 9.49 -6.28
N ARG A 327 25.03 10.71 -6.81
CA ARG A 327 24.87 10.96 -8.26
C ARG A 327 25.89 10.17 -9.09
N GLN A 328 27.17 10.16 -8.69
CA GLN A 328 28.21 9.38 -9.37
C GLN A 328 27.85 7.89 -9.40
N GLN A 329 27.45 7.33 -8.26
CA GLN A 329 27.02 5.93 -8.16
C GLN A 329 25.75 5.65 -9.00
N LEU A 330 24.78 6.58 -9.02
CA LEU A 330 23.56 6.43 -9.84
C LEU A 330 23.87 6.49 -11.33
N VAL A 331 24.85 7.29 -11.76
CA VAL A 331 25.33 7.30 -13.14
C VAL A 331 25.94 5.94 -13.50
N GLU A 332 26.77 5.38 -12.62
CA GLU A 332 27.36 4.04 -12.82
C GLU A 332 26.27 2.97 -12.90
N LEU A 333 25.30 2.97 -11.98
CA LEU A 333 24.15 2.05 -12.00
C LEU A 333 23.30 2.22 -13.26
N TYR A 334 23.07 3.45 -13.72
CA TYR A 334 22.34 3.72 -14.95
C TYR A 334 23.10 3.20 -16.18
N GLN A 335 24.42 3.37 -16.22
CA GLN A 335 25.29 2.84 -17.28
C GLN A 335 25.35 1.32 -17.27
N GLN A 336 25.41 0.69 -16.09
CA GLN A 336 25.33 -0.76 -15.93
C GLN A 336 23.99 -1.28 -16.45
N LEU A 337 22.86 -0.70 -16.02
CA LEU A 337 21.54 -1.05 -16.52
C LEU A 337 21.43 -0.92 -18.04
N VAL A 338 22.00 0.15 -18.61
CA VAL A 338 22.05 0.35 -20.07
C VAL A 338 22.91 -0.72 -20.74
N THR A 339 24.07 -1.06 -20.18
CA THR A 339 24.98 -2.08 -20.74
C THR A 339 24.39 -3.48 -20.64
N GLU A 340 23.71 -3.79 -19.53
CA GLU A 340 22.99 -5.04 -19.33
C GLU A 340 21.83 -5.17 -20.31
N GLU A 341 21.01 -4.12 -20.47
CA GLU A 341 19.96 -4.11 -21.50
C GLU A 341 20.55 -4.23 -22.90
N GLN A 342 21.67 -3.56 -23.20
CA GLN A 342 22.37 -3.70 -24.48
C GLN A 342 22.91 -5.12 -24.72
N THR A 343 23.49 -5.75 -23.70
CA THR A 343 24.09 -7.08 -23.83
C THR A 343 23.03 -8.17 -23.87
N ALA A 344 22.04 -8.13 -22.97
CA ALA A 344 20.97 -9.11 -22.89
C ALA A 344 20.01 -9.03 -24.08
N LEU A 345 19.76 -7.83 -24.60
CA LEU A 345 18.80 -7.60 -25.68
C LEU A 345 19.49 -7.38 -27.04
N GLY A 346 20.82 -7.25 -27.04
CA GLY A 346 21.68 -7.01 -28.21
C GLY A 346 21.50 -5.62 -28.85
N TRP A 347 21.10 -4.61 -28.09
CA TRP A 347 20.73 -3.30 -28.63
C TRP A 347 21.95 -2.50 -29.10
N ALA A 348 21.89 -1.94 -30.32
CA ALA A 348 22.99 -1.17 -30.91
C ALA A 348 23.19 0.20 -30.23
N ALA A 349 22.11 0.86 -29.79
CA ALA A 349 22.16 2.10 -29.02
C ALA A 349 20.82 2.38 -28.32
N MET A 350 20.87 2.92 -27.11
CA MET A 350 19.66 3.30 -26.38
C MET A 350 18.91 4.44 -27.08
N PRO A 351 17.57 4.41 -27.14
CA PRO A 351 16.78 5.54 -27.61
C PRO A 351 17.09 6.79 -26.74
N PRO A 352 17.51 7.92 -27.35
CA PRO A 352 17.93 9.11 -26.62
C PRO A 352 16.81 9.80 -25.83
N ASN A 353 15.55 9.51 -26.18
CA ASN A 353 14.41 10.28 -25.69
C ASN A 353 13.44 9.39 -24.88
N PRO A 354 13.46 9.47 -23.53
CA PRO A 354 12.47 8.79 -22.70
C PRO A 354 11.11 9.47 -22.82
N VAL A 355 10.04 8.66 -22.87
CA VAL A 355 8.65 9.13 -22.70
C VAL A 355 8.23 8.82 -21.27
N GLU A 356 7.66 9.80 -20.58
CA GLU A 356 7.19 9.65 -19.21
C GLU A 356 5.97 8.74 -19.14
N SER A 357 6.02 7.79 -18.20
CA SER A 357 4.88 6.92 -17.90
C SER A 357 3.84 7.67 -17.06
N ARG A 358 2.57 7.39 -17.32
CA ARG A 358 1.46 7.87 -16.48
C ARG A 358 1.27 6.95 -15.29
N ILE A 359 0.81 7.50 -14.18
CA ILE A 359 0.51 6.79 -12.94
C ILE A 359 -0.93 7.03 -12.50
N ARG A 360 -1.49 6.04 -11.81
CA ARG A 360 -2.76 6.18 -11.09
C ARG A 360 -2.49 5.95 -9.60
N ILE A 361 -2.85 6.92 -8.78
CA ILE A 361 -2.65 6.85 -7.33
C ILE A 361 -3.93 6.41 -6.64
N ARG A 362 -3.84 5.40 -5.79
CA ARG A 362 -4.94 4.89 -4.97
C ARG A 362 -4.47 4.75 -3.53
N ASP A 363 -5.41 4.71 -2.60
CA ASP A 363 -5.08 4.28 -1.24
C ASP A 363 -4.87 2.75 -1.18
N LEU A 364 -4.47 2.26 -0.01
CA LEU A 364 -4.33 0.82 0.20
C LEU A 364 -5.68 0.08 0.19
N SER A 365 -6.83 0.74 0.35
CA SER A 365 -8.16 0.11 0.25
C SER A 365 -8.67 -0.01 -1.19
N GLY A 366 -7.97 0.61 -2.15
CA GLY A 366 -8.36 0.64 -3.56
C GLY A 366 -9.28 1.81 -3.91
N GLN A 367 -9.63 2.67 -2.95
CA GLN A 367 -10.34 3.92 -3.22
C GLN A 367 -9.38 4.95 -3.84
N PRO A 368 -9.86 5.78 -4.78
CA PRO A 368 -9.07 6.91 -5.24
C PRO A 368 -8.72 7.78 -4.03
N ALA A 369 -7.45 8.18 -3.92
CA ALA A 369 -7.07 9.16 -2.90
C ALA A 369 -7.96 10.40 -3.11
N ALA A 370 -8.49 10.96 -2.01
CA ALA A 370 -9.66 11.86 -1.95
C ALA A 370 -9.69 13.10 -2.87
N GLU A 371 -8.71 13.30 -3.75
CA GLU A 371 -8.59 14.44 -4.68
C GLU A 371 -8.08 14.06 -6.10
N SER A 372 -7.83 12.79 -6.45
CA SER A 372 -7.27 12.44 -7.77
C SER A 372 -7.86 11.18 -8.41
N SER A 373 -8.96 11.35 -9.15
CA SER A 373 -9.46 10.34 -10.11
C SER A 373 -8.69 10.30 -11.43
N ASP A 374 -7.84 11.31 -11.69
CA ASP A 374 -7.17 11.51 -12.97
C ASP A 374 -5.79 10.83 -13.07
N MET A 375 -5.42 10.45 -14.29
CA MET A 375 -4.06 9.99 -14.59
C MET A 375 -3.06 11.12 -14.33
N GLN A 376 -2.05 10.82 -13.53
CA GLN A 376 -1.00 11.77 -13.13
C GLN A 376 0.33 11.44 -13.81
N SER A 377 1.23 12.42 -13.92
CA SER A 377 2.62 12.18 -14.30
C SER A 377 3.43 11.69 -13.09
N PHE A 378 4.57 11.04 -13.34
CA PHE A 378 5.45 10.62 -12.24
C PHE A 378 6.02 11.82 -11.46
N ASP A 379 6.23 12.96 -12.10
CA ASP A 379 6.67 14.19 -11.44
C ASP A 379 5.64 14.73 -10.43
N GLN A 380 4.35 14.49 -10.66
CA GLN A 380 3.31 14.85 -9.69
C GLN A 380 3.41 13.97 -8.43
N LEU A 381 3.78 12.69 -8.56
CA LEU A 381 4.09 11.85 -7.39
C LEU A 381 5.33 12.35 -6.65
N LEU A 382 6.37 12.80 -7.37
CA LEU A 382 7.55 13.40 -6.72
C LEU A 382 7.18 14.66 -5.93
N THR A 383 6.28 15.48 -6.47
CA THR A 383 5.76 16.67 -5.78
C THR A 383 4.95 16.30 -4.53
N GLN A 384 4.16 15.21 -4.59
CA GLN A 384 3.45 14.68 -3.42
C GLN A 384 4.43 14.13 -2.36
N ILE A 385 5.50 13.47 -2.79
CA ILE A 385 6.58 13.00 -1.91
C ILE A 385 7.23 14.20 -1.22
N ASP A 386 7.59 15.25 -1.95
CA ASP A 386 8.16 16.48 -1.38
C ASP A 386 7.21 17.10 -0.33
N THR A 387 5.92 17.20 -0.65
CA THR A 387 4.90 17.70 0.29
C THR A 387 4.79 16.81 1.53
N SER A 388 4.86 15.50 1.36
CA SER A 388 4.79 14.53 2.45
C SER A 388 6.02 14.53 3.34
N VAL A 389 7.19 14.78 2.75
CA VAL A 389 8.45 14.99 3.46
C VAL A 389 8.41 16.27 4.30
N GLU A 390 7.86 17.36 3.76
CA GLU A 390 7.73 18.65 4.46
C GLU A 390 6.66 18.62 5.57
N SER A 391 5.58 17.87 5.34
CA SER A 391 4.56 17.67 6.36
C SER A 391 5.15 16.87 7.52
N ARG A 392 5.31 17.49 8.69
CA ARG A 392 5.60 16.78 9.96
C ARG A 392 4.35 16.02 10.42
N GLY A 393 3.89 15.10 9.59
CA GLY A 393 2.73 14.27 9.85
C GLY A 393 2.97 13.31 11.01
N THR A 394 1.88 12.81 11.57
CA THR A 394 1.90 11.77 12.61
C THR A 394 2.08 10.36 12.03
N HIS A 395 2.29 10.23 10.72
CA HIS A 395 2.37 8.94 10.04
C HIS A 395 3.54 8.89 9.05
N THR A 396 4.30 7.79 9.09
CA THR A 396 5.28 7.45 8.05
C THR A 396 4.54 7.23 6.75
N GLN A 397 5.00 7.82 5.64
CA GLN A 397 4.38 7.61 4.33
C GLN A 397 5.08 6.47 3.60
N VAL A 398 4.29 5.49 3.13
CA VAL A 398 4.79 4.38 2.32
C VAL A 398 4.08 4.39 0.97
N TYR A 399 4.85 4.59 -0.09
CA TYR A 399 4.38 4.57 -1.47
C TYR A 399 4.75 3.24 -2.12
N PHE A 400 3.77 2.46 -2.54
CA PHE A 400 3.99 1.28 -3.35
C PHE A 400 3.92 1.62 -4.83
N VAL A 401 5.05 1.50 -5.54
CA VAL A 401 5.11 1.67 -6.99
C VAL A 401 4.88 0.31 -7.64
N THR A 402 3.69 0.12 -8.18
CA THR A 402 3.26 -1.13 -8.80
C THR A 402 3.12 -0.97 -10.30
N GLY A 403 3.14 -2.08 -11.03
CA GLY A 403 2.91 -2.11 -12.46
C GLY A 403 3.49 -3.38 -13.06
N GLU A 404 3.07 -3.71 -14.28
CA GLU A 404 3.51 -4.92 -14.97
C GLU A 404 5.04 -4.93 -15.17
N ALA A 405 5.61 -6.11 -15.42
CA ALA A 405 7.02 -6.20 -15.73
C ALA A 405 7.30 -5.55 -17.10
N GLY A 406 8.43 -4.84 -17.19
CA GLY A 406 8.77 -4.10 -18.42
C GLY A 406 8.03 -2.76 -18.58
N ILE A 407 7.20 -2.36 -17.60
CA ILE A 407 6.55 -1.03 -17.58
C ILE A 407 7.51 0.14 -17.28
N GLY A 408 8.73 -0.15 -16.84
CA GLY A 408 9.77 0.85 -16.61
C GLY A 408 9.97 1.32 -15.16
N LYS A 409 9.45 0.62 -14.14
CA LYS A 409 9.61 0.95 -12.70
C LYS A 409 11.05 1.35 -12.32
N THR A 410 12.01 0.45 -12.52
CA THR A 410 13.44 0.67 -12.24
C THR A 410 13.98 1.95 -12.87
N ARG A 411 13.68 2.19 -14.15
CA ARG A 411 14.17 3.35 -14.88
C ARG A 411 13.58 4.66 -14.36
N VAL A 412 12.29 4.65 -14.02
CA VAL A 412 11.59 5.82 -13.50
C VAL A 412 12.15 6.19 -12.12
N LEU A 413 12.31 5.21 -11.22
CA LEU A 413 12.89 5.44 -9.89
C LEU A 413 14.35 5.90 -9.95
N LEU A 414 15.17 5.24 -10.77
CA LEU A 414 16.58 5.57 -10.92
C LEU A 414 16.77 6.97 -11.52
N LYS A 415 15.98 7.32 -12.54
CA LYS A 415 16.01 8.66 -13.14
C LYS A 415 15.59 9.73 -12.12
N ALA A 416 14.51 9.51 -11.38
CA ALA A 416 14.06 10.45 -10.36
C ALA A 416 15.14 10.70 -9.29
N ALA A 417 15.80 9.65 -8.83
CA ALA A 417 16.90 9.77 -7.86
C ALA A 417 18.11 10.52 -8.44
N LEU A 418 18.47 10.24 -9.70
CA LEU A 418 19.57 10.88 -10.40
C LEU A 418 19.32 12.38 -10.61
N ASP A 419 18.12 12.73 -11.08
CA ASP A 419 17.70 14.11 -11.34
C ASP A 419 17.70 14.92 -10.02
N ARG A 420 17.16 14.34 -8.94
CA ARG A 420 17.16 14.98 -7.61
C ARG A 420 18.57 15.16 -7.04
N ALA A 421 19.44 14.16 -7.15
CA ALA A 421 20.82 14.27 -6.69
C ALA A 421 21.58 15.38 -7.45
N SER A 422 21.34 15.51 -8.76
CA SER A 422 21.91 16.57 -9.60
C SER A 422 21.41 17.96 -9.20
N GLN A 423 20.10 18.11 -8.95
CA GLN A 423 19.51 19.38 -8.51
C GLN A 423 20.06 19.86 -7.15
N ILE A 424 20.32 18.94 -6.22
CA ILE A 424 20.91 19.27 -4.90
C ILE A 424 22.40 19.65 -5.05
N GLU A 425 23.17 18.92 -5.86
CA GLU A 425 24.58 19.22 -6.11
C GLU A 425 24.75 20.61 -6.77
N GLU A 426 23.91 20.92 -7.75
CA GLU A 426 23.93 22.20 -8.48
C GLU A 426 23.34 23.37 -7.67
N GLY A 427 22.82 23.11 -6.47
CA GLY A 427 22.19 24.13 -5.62
C GLY A 427 20.85 24.65 -6.15
N LYS A 428 20.21 23.95 -7.09
CA LYS A 428 18.88 24.28 -7.62
C LYS A 428 17.75 23.89 -6.67
N SER A 429 17.98 22.85 -5.86
CA SER A 429 17.03 22.39 -4.83
C SER A 429 17.77 22.14 -3.51
N PRO A 430 18.42 23.16 -2.91
CA PRO A 430 19.25 22.98 -1.71
C PRO A 430 18.42 22.61 -0.47
N GLU A 431 17.10 22.84 -0.52
CA GLU A 431 16.18 22.52 0.56
C GLU A 431 15.37 21.24 0.38
N GLY A 432 15.36 20.67 -0.83
CA GLY A 432 14.60 19.46 -1.11
C GLY A 432 15.24 18.18 -0.52
N PRO A 433 14.46 17.11 -0.31
CA PRO A 433 14.99 15.83 0.13
C PRO A 433 15.84 15.17 -0.95
N LEU A 434 16.91 14.49 -0.52
CA LEU A 434 17.71 13.61 -1.37
C LEU A 434 17.02 12.25 -1.52
N PHE A 435 16.98 11.70 -2.74
CA PHE A 435 16.41 10.37 -2.96
C PHE A 435 17.53 9.32 -2.94
N LEU A 436 17.49 8.43 -1.94
CA LEU A 436 18.43 7.32 -1.86
C LEU A 436 17.82 6.12 -2.58
N TYR A 437 18.37 5.79 -3.74
CA TYR A 437 18.00 4.61 -4.50
C TYR A 437 18.77 3.38 -4.02
N VAL A 438 18.02 2.31 -3.77
CA VAL A 438 18.51 1.02 -3.28
C VAL A 438 17.97 -0.07 -4.19
N SER A 439 18.87 -0.82 -4.84
CA SER A 439 18.50 -1.96 -5.68
C SER A 439 18.47 -3.24 -4.86
N SER A 440 17.34 -3.94 -4.88
CA SER A 440 17.21 -5.27 -4.28
C SER A 440 17.63 -6.40 -5.22
N ALA A 441 17.91 -6.07 -6.48
CA ALA A 441 18.17 -7.05 -7.52
C ALA A 441 19.43 -7.88 -7.22
N GLY A 442 19.31 -9.22 -7.26
CA GLY A 442 20.42 -10.14 -7.00
C GLY A 442 20.76 -10.35 -5.51
N HIS A 443 20.03 -9.74 -4.58
CA HIS A 443 20.24 -9.82 -3.13
C HIS A 443 19.20 -10.70 -2.42
N VAL A 444 18.94 -11.90 -2.94
CA VAL A 444 17.86 -12.83 -2.52
C VAL A 444 17.90 -13.25 -1.03
N LEU A 445 19.01 -13.02 -0.32
CA LEU A 445 19.18 -13.34 1.11
C LEU A 445 19.54 -12.13 1.98
N ALA A 446 19.55 -10.92 1.43
CA ALA A 446 19.92 -9.72 2.18
C ALA A 446 18.70 -9.11 2.90
N THR A 447 18.93 -8.50 4.05
CA THR A 447 17.92 -7.70 4.75
C THR A 447 17.98 -6.25 4.26
N LEU A 448 16.86 -5.51 4.34
CA LEU A 448 16.83 -4.10 3.93
C LEU A 448 17.95 -3.25 4.55
N PRO A 449 18.29 -3.37 5.85
CA PRO A 449 19.45 -2.67 6.42
C PRO A 449 20.77 -2.94 5.69
N MET A 450 21.03 -4.20 5.28
CA MET A 450 22.26 -4.55 4.57
C MET A 450 22.34 -3.88 3.20
N VAL A 451 21.22 -3.84 2.47
CA VAL A 451 21.19 -3.24 1.12
C VAL A 451 21.29 -1.71 1.20
N VAL A 452 20.71 -1.09 2.22
CA VAL A 452 20.86 0.35 2.48
C VAL A 452 22.31 0.69 2.83
N ASP A 453 22.95 -0.08 3.71
CA ASP A 453 24.35 0.14 4.09
C ASP A 453 25.30 -0.02 2.88
N ALA A 454 25.05 -1.04 2.04
CA ALA A 454 25.75 -1.22 0.78
C ALA A 454 25.57 -0.01 -0.17
N ALA A 455 24.35 0.52 -0.27
CA ALA A 455 24.06 1.68 -1.12
C ALA A 455 24.80 2.94 -0.67
N VAL A 456 24.99 3.16 0.64
CA VAL A 456 25.67 4.35 1.17
C VAL A 456 27.16 4.15 1.45
N THR A 457 27.71 2.95 1.26
CA THR A 457 29.14 2.65 1.51
C THR A 457 30.09 3.61 0.78
N ALA A 458 29.76 3.96 -0.47
CA ALA A 458 30.56 4.88 -1.29
C ALA A 458 30.56 6.33 -0.75
N THR A 459 29.58 6.70 0.07
CA THR A 459 29.50 8.02 0.68
C THR A 459 30.57 8.21 1.75
N ARG A 460 31.06 7.14 2.41
CA ARG A 460 32.04 7.15 3.52
C ARG A 460 31.64 7.91 4.79
N ASN A 461 30.55 8.67 4.77
CA ASN A 461 30.10 9.53 5.86
C ASN A 461 28.67 9.23 6.32
N LEU A 462 27.99 8.29 5.66
CA LEU A 462 26.67 7.80 6.07
C LEU A 462 26.74 6.31 6.41
N THR A 463 25.96 5.97 7.41
CA THR A 463 25.61 4.60 7.81
C THR A 463 24.10 4.42 7.62
N GLU A 464 23.62 3.19 7.68
CA GLU A 464 22.18 2.90 7.69
C GLU A 464 21.40 3.70 8.76
N ALA A 465 21.94 3.82 9.97
CA ALA A 465 21.34 4.61 11.04
C ALA A 465 21.30 6.12 10.71
N ALA A 466 22.33 6.64 10.02
CA ALA A 466 22.34 8.03 9.55
C ALA A 466 21.28 8.27 8.47
N VAL A 467 21.05 7.31 7.57
CA VAL A 467 19.98 7.36 6.57
C VAL A 467 18.62 7.42 7.26
N ARG A 468 18.37 6.58 8.27
CA ARG A 468 17.13 6.61 9.07
C ARG A 468 16.89 8.00 9.69
N ALA A 469 17.93 8.59 10.27
CA ALA A 469 17.87 9.94 10.85
C ALA A 469 17.51 11.01 9.79
N LEU A 470 18.13 10.95 8.61
CA LEU A 470 17.85 11.87 7.51
C LEU A 470 16.42 11.69 6.98
N CYS A 471 15.94 10.46 6.84
CA CYS A 471 14.56 10.17 6.42
C CYS A 471 13.53 10.66 7.44
N ARG A 472 13.74 10.40 8.73
CA ARG A 472 12.84 10.84 9.83
C ARG A 472 12.69 12.36 9.90
N ASN A 473 13.74 13.08 9.51
CA ASN A 473 13.78 14.55 9.51
C ASN A 473 13.48 15.18 8.14
N GLY A 474 13.03 14.39 7.16
CA GLY A 474 12.61 14.87 5.86
C GLY A 474 13.73 15.43 4.97
N LEU A 475 14.97 14.99 5.21
CA LEU A 475 16.13 15.37 4.40
C LEU A 475 16.45 14.33 3.33
N MET A 476 15.87 13.14 3.44
CA MET A 476 16.04 12.03 2.52
C MET A 476 14.73 11.26 2.36
N ALA A 477 14.51 10.64 1.20
CA ALA A 477 13.47 9.65 1.00
C ALA A 477 14.12 8.35 0.48
N LEU A 478 13.65 7.20 0.98
CA LEU A 478 14.21 5.91 0.64
C LEU A 478 13.46 5.30 -0.55
N PHE A 479 14.17 5.00 -1.65
CA PHE A 479 13.63 4.35 -2.84
C PHE A 479 14.18 2.92 -2.90
N VAL A 480 13.31 1.93 -2.73
CA VAL A 480 13.68 0.51 -2.78
C VAL A 480 13.11 -0.12 -4.05
N ASP A 481 13.96 -0.48 -5.00
CA ASP A 481 13.56 -1.13 -6.25
C ASP A 481 13.65 -2.66 -6.14
N GLY A 482 12.61 -3.36 -6.61
CA GLY A 482 12.56 -4.82 -6.65
C GLY A 482 12.40 -5.49 -5.28
N PHE A 483 11.61 -4.89 -4.39
CA PHE A 483 11.49 -5.33 -2.99
C PHE A 483 11.03 -6.79 -2.83
N ASP A 484 10.25 -7.29 -3.78
CA ASP A 484 9.83 -8.69 -3.84
C ASP A 484 11.02 -9.68 -3.97
N GLU A 485 12.16 -9.23 -4.49
CA GLU A 485 13.38 -10.04 -4.58
C GLU A 485 14.06 -10.24 -3.21
N LEU A 486 13.89 -9.32 -2.25
CA LEU A 486 14.38 -9.48 -0.87
C LEU A 486 13.55 -10.52 -0.10
N LEU A 487 12.28 -10.72 -0.48
CA LEU A 487 11.36 -11.64 0.18
C LEU A 487 11.54 -13.09 -0.25
N GLY A 488 12.19 -13.33 -1.39
CA GLY A 488 12.45 -14.66 -1.93
C GLY A 488 13.28 -15.56 -0.99
N GLY A 489 14.04 -14.98 -0.06
CA GLY A 489 14.85 -15.73 0.92
C GLY A 489 14.17 -16.04 2.26
N VAL A 490 13.19 -15.24 2.68
CA VAL A 490 12.58 -15.32 4.03
C VAL A 490 11.16 -15.92 3.97
N GLY A 491 10.61 -16.10 2.77
CA GLY A 491 9.24 -16.54 2.56
C GLY A 491 8.25 -15.38 2.64
N TYR A 492 7.32 -15.33 1.70
CA TYR A 492 6.28 -14.29 1.57
C TYR A 492 5.27 -14.19 2.74
N ASP A 493 5.43 -14.97 3.81
CA ASP A 493 4.43 -15.12 4.87
C ASP A 493 4.46 -13.95 5.88
N ASP A 494 5.53 -13.15 5.89
CA ASP A 494 5.67 -11.92 6.68
C ASP A 494 6.20 -10.72 5.85
N ALA A 495 5.42 -10.33 4.84
CA ALA A 495 5.70 -9.16 4.01
C ALA A 495 5.83 -7.85 4.81
N LEU A 496 5.10 -7.71 5.94
CA LEU A 496 5.21 -6.54 6.82
C LEU A 496 6.49 -6.58 7.66
N GLY A 497 6.90 -7.75 8.16
CA GLY A 497 8.11 -7.92 8.98
C GLY A 497 9.38 -7.41 8.31
N SER A 498 9.46 -7.46 6.99
CA SER A 498 10.60 -6.93 6.22
C SER A 498 10.71 -5.39 6.26
N LEU A 499 9.60 -4.66 6.33
CA LEU A 499 9.56 -3.19 6.43
C LEU A 499 9.37 -2.69 7.87
N ARG A 500 8.82 -3.51 8.76
CA ARG A 500 8.46 -3.15 10.14
C ARG A 500 9.61 -2.48 10.91
N PRO A 501 10.85 -3.00 10.91
CA PRO A 501 11.96 -2.36 11.61
C PRO A 501 12.26 -0.94 11.08
N TRP A 502 12.09 -0.70 9.78
CA TRP A 502 12.23 0.64 9.18
C TRP A 502 11.08 1.56 9.57
N ILE A 503 9.84 1.06 9.51
CA ILE A 503 8.64 1.80 9.89
C ILE A 503 8.69 2.23 11.36
N GLU A 504 9.07 1.32 12.26
CA GLU A 504 9.14 1.56 13.71
C GLU A 504 10.20 2.60 14.05
N ASP A 505 11.40 2.48 13.50
CA ASP A 505 12.48 3.46 13.75
C ASP A 505 12.20 4.83 13.11
N LEU A 506 11.42 4.87 12.02
CA LEU A 506 10.96 6.12 11.45
C LEU A 506 9.92 6.82 12.36
N GLY A 507 9.32 6.11 13.31
CA GLY A 507 8.56 6.69 14.42
C GLY A 507 7.35 7.52 13.97
N GLY A 508 6.72 7.14 12.86
CA GLY A 508 5.60 7.87 12.27
C GLY A 508 6.02 9.09 11.42
N ARG A 509 7.24 9.15 10.90
CA ARG A 509 7.74 10.25 10.04
C ARG A 509 8.55 9.74 8.86
N GLY A 510 8.78 10.58 7.86
CA GLY A 510 9.58 10.24 6.69
C GLY A 510 8.82 9.45 5.63
N VAL A 511 9.51 9.19 4.51
CA VAL A 511 8.89 8.63 3.30
C VAL A 511 9.72 7.45 2.78
N ILE A 512 9.05 6.32 2.54
CA ILE A 512 9.60 5.12 1.90
C ILE A 512 8.83 4.86 0.61
N ILE A 513 9.53 4.65 -0.49
CA ILE A 513 9.01 4.28 -1.80
C ILE A 513 9.49 2.86 -2.07
N VAL A 514 8.56 1.95 -2.32
CA VAL A 514 8.84 0.53 -2.52
C VAL A 514 8.28 0.10 -3.87
N SER A 515 9.15 -0.38 -4.75
CA SER A 515 8.77 -0.98 -6.03
C SER A 515 8.65 -2.49 -5.87
N ALA A 516 7.58 -3.07 -6.40
CA ALA A 516 7.36 -4.52 -6.43
C ALA A 516 6.81 -4.97 -7.78
N ARG A 517 7.07 -6.23 -8.17
CA ARG A 517 6.58 -6.78 -9.44
C ARG A 517 5.10 -7.16 -9.41
N SER A 518 4.55 -7.57 -8.26
CA SER A 518 3.20 -8.14 -8.17
C SER A 518 2.30 -7.38 -7.18
N SER A 519 1.01 -7.34 -7.50
CA SER A 519 -0.06 -6.93 -6.58
C SER A 519 -0.17 -7.86 -5.37
N TYR A 520 0.40 -9.07 -5.44
CA TYR A 520 0.46 -10.02 -4.34
C TYR A 520 1.26 -9.52 -3.15
N TYR A 521 2.44 -8.91 -3.35
CA TYR A 521 3.19 -8.34 -2.22
C TYR A 521 2.32 -7.30 -1.48
N LEU A 522 1.66 -6.42 -2.25
CA LEU A 522 0.74 -5.42 -1.71
C LEU A 522 -0.42 -6.07 -0.94
N ASN A 523 -0.98 -7.18 -1.44
CA ASN A 523 -2.06 -7.91 -0.79
C ASN A 523 -1.59 -8.66 0.47
N GLN A 524 -0.42 -9.30 0.46
CA GLN A 524 0.15 -9.91 1.68
C GLN A 524 0.49 -8.88 2.73
N TYR A 525 1.02 -7.74 2.29
CA TYR A 525 1.28 -6.60 3.14
C TYR A 525 -0.02 -6.05 3.75
N ARG A 526 -1.09 -5.89 2.95
CA ARG A 526 -2.46 -5.55 3.41
C ARG A 526 -2.97 -6.53 4.46
N SER A 527 -2.93 -7.83 4.17
CA SER A 527 -3.37 -8.88 5.09
C SER A 527 -2.55 -8.91 6.38
N SER A 528 -1.26 -8.61 6.30
CA SER A 528 -0.37 -8.53 7.47
C SER A 528 -0.65 -7.29 8.33
N ILE A 529 -1.00 -6.15 7.72
CA ILE A 529 -1.47 -4.97 8.44
C ILE A 529 -2.81 -5.25 9.14
N GLN A 530 -3.79 -5.83 8.42
CA GLN A 530 -5.09 -6.16 9.01
C GLN A 530 -4.98 -7.12 10.20
N ARG A 531 -4.03 -8.06 10.16
CA ARG A 531 -3.72 -8.94 11.30
C ARG A 531 -3.01 -8.20 12.44
N ALA A 532 -2.13 -7.25 12.14
CA ALA A 532 -1.34 -6.49 13.12
C ALA A 532 -2.14 -5.38 13.84
N ASP A 533 -3.20 -4.86 13.22
CA ASP A 533 -4.06 -3.81 13.78
C ASP A 533 -4.75 -4.21 15.11
N GLY A 534 -4.76 -5.50 15.45
CA GLY A 534 -5.27 -6.01 16.73
C GLY A 534 -4.32 -5.85 17.93
N SER A 535 -3.02 -5.57 17.72
CA SER A 535 -2.02 -5.61 18.82
C SER A 535 -1.07 -4.41 18.89
N GLN A 536 -0.78 -3.69 17.80
CA GLN A 536 0.00 -2.44 17.80
C GLN A 536 -0.33 -1.61 16.54
N ARG A 537 -0.96 -0.43 16.70
CA ARG A 537 -1.20 0.49 15.58
C ARG A 537 0.11 1.12 15.12
N LEU A 538 0.66 0.65 14.00
CA LEU A 538 1.78 1.33 13.33
C LEU A 538 1.27 2.64 12.73
N ALA A 539 1.90 3.77 13.07
CA ALA A 539 1.52 5.08 12.55
C ALA A 539 2.03 5.26 11.12
N VAL A 540 1.34 4.64 10.15
CA VAL A 540 1.74 4.61 8.74
C VAL A 540 0.55 4.91 7.85
N ARG A 541 0.80 5.66 6.77
CA ARG A 541 -0.16 5.86 5.69
C ARG A 541 0.41 5.26 4.41
N HIS A 542 -0.43 4.52 3.71
CA HIS A 542 -0.03 3.77 2.52
C HIS A 542 -0.73 4.30 1.28
N GLN A 543 0.03 4.52 0.21
CA GLN A 543 -0.48 4.87 -1.10
C GLN A 543 0.09 3.93 -2.15
N VAL A 544 -0.68 3.67 -3.20
CA VAL A 544 -0.31 2.78 -4.31
C VAL A 544 -0.26 3.62 -5.58
N ALA A 545 0.92 3.76 -6.15
CA ALA A 545 1.16 4.42 -7.43
C ALA A 545 1.33 3.34 -8.52
N GLU A 546 0.27 3.13 -9.29
CA GLU A 546 0.23 2.12 -10.35
C GLU A 546 0.66 2.74 -11.69
N ILE A 547 1.83 2.32 -12.20
CA ILE A 547 2.32 2.74 -13.52
C ILE A 547 1.46 2.10 -14.61
N GLN A 548 0.90 2.94 -15.48
CA GLN A 548 0.02 2.54 -16.57
C GLN A 548 0.80 2.25 -17.85
N ARG A 549 0.24 1.39 -18.70
CA ARG A 549 0.73 1.21 -20.08
C ARG A 549 0.64 2.52 -20.84
N TRP A 550 1.53 2.69 -21.81
CA TRP A 550 1.42 3.75 -22.78
C TRP A 550 0.16 3.54 -23.61
N ASP A 551 -0.61 4.62 -23.76
CA ASP A 551 -1.68 4.62 -24.75
C ASP A 551 -1.10 4.59 -26.18
N LYS A 552 -1.96 4.33 -27.16
CA LYS A 552 -1.58 4.28 -28.58
C LYS A 552 -0.83 5.54 -29.03
N SER A 553 -1.14 6.71 -28.46
CA SER A 553 -0.51 7.99 -28.81
C SER A 553 0.92 8.11 -28.25
N LEU A 554 1.15 7.70 -27.00
CA LEU A 554 2.46 7.73 -26.36
C LEU A 554 3.42 6.72 -26.99
N ALA A 555 2.93 5.51 -27.29
CA ALA A 555 3.70 4.49 -27.99
C ALA A 555 4.11 4.96 -29.41
N ALA A 556 3.16 5.52 -30.17
CA ALA A 556 3.45 6.08 -31.49
C ALA A 556 4.45 7.24 -31.42
N ARG A 557 4.28 8.17 -30.46
CA ARG A 557 5.20 9.29 -30.23
C ARG A 557 6.61 8.80 -29.91
N PHE A 558 6.74 7.79 -29.04
CA PHE A 558 8.04 7.19 -28.71
C PHE A 558 8.73 6.64 -29.96
N LEU A 559 8.02 5.88 -30.79
CA LEU A 559 8.57 5.29 -32.01
C LEU A 559 8.96 6.36 -33.03
N GLN A 560 8.11 7.38 -33.22
CA GLN A 560 8.35 8.49 -34.14
C GLN A 560 9.59 9.31 -33.76
N ILE A 561 9.72 9.70 -32.48
CA ILE A 561 10.87 10.46 -31.98
C ILE A 561 12.19 9.67 -32.13
N ASN A 562 12.11 8.35 -32.13
CA ASN A 562 13.26 7.46 -32.29
C ASN A 562 13.52 7.01 -33.74
N GLY A 563 12.81 7.61 -34.71
CA GLY A 563 13.08 7.45 -36.14
C GLY A 563 12.42 6.23 -36.79
N VAL A 564 11.40 5.63 -36.17
CA VAL A 564 10.64 4.51 -36.77
C VAL A 564 9.62 5.08 -37.77
N PRO A 565 9.69 4.67 -39.05
CA PRO A 565 8.70 5.09 -40.04
C PRO A 565 7.30 4.53 -39.74
N GLU A 566 6.25 5.33 -39.96
CA GLU A 566 4.85 4.94 -39.68
C GLU A 566 4.41 3.66 -40.43
N ARG A 567 4.99 3.41 -41.61
CA ARG A 567 4.76 2.16 -42.38
C ARG A 567 5.11 0.90 -41.59
N GLU A 568 6.12 0.93 -40.72
CA GLU A 568 6.53 -0.25 -39.93
C GLU A 568 5.47 -0.60 -38.89
N THR A 569 4.84 0.43 -38.29
CA THR A 569 3.75 0.25 -37.34
C THR A 569 2.43 -0.09 -38.03
N ALA A 570 2.21 0.36 -39.27
CA ALA A 570 0.99 0.09 -40.03
C ALA A 570 0.85 -1.37 -40.48
N VAL A 571 1.96 -2.11 -40.60
CA VAL A 571 1.97 -3.54 -40.95
C VAL A 571 1.55 -4.44 -39.77
N LEU A 572 1.63 -3.93 -38.54
CA LEU A 572 1.26 -4.67 -37.35
C LEU A 572 -0.27 -4.78 -37.22
N SER A 573 -0.73 -5.93 -36.72
CA SER A 573 -2.13 -6.11 -36.34
C SER A 573 -2.51 -5.13 -35.22
N GLU A 574 -3.81 -4.90 -34.99
CA GLU A 574 -4.25 -4.07 -33.85
C GLU A 574 -3.78 -4.66 -32.51
N GLN A 575 -3.86 -5.98 -32.35
CA GLN A 575 -3.38 -6.69 -31.16
C GLN A 575 -1.88 -6.48 -30.94
N ASP A 576 -1.06 -6.59 -32.00
CA ASP A 576 0.39 -6.36 -31.92
C ASP A 576 0.72 -4.90 -31.58
N ARG A 577 -0.07 -3.95 -32.06
CA ARG A 577 0.11 -2.52 -31.73
C ARG A 577 -0.20 -2.23 -30.27
N ASP A 578 -1.19 -2.90 -29.68
CA ASP A 578 -1.51 -2.75 -28.27
C ASP A 578 -0.38 -3.26 -27.35
N LEU A 579 0.39 -4.26 -27.78
CA LEU A 579 1.58 -4.72 -27.07
C LEU A 579 2.64 -3.61 -26.96
N LEU A 580 2.75 -2.73 -27.95
CA LEU A 580 3.69 -1.61 -27.91
C LEU A 580 3.33 -0.56 -26.85
N GLY A 581 2.17 -0.67 -26.21
CA GLY A 581 1.85 0.07 -24.98
C GLY A 581 2.78 -0.29 -23.81
N LEU A 582 3.45 -1.45 -23.84
CA LEU A 582 4.47 -1.78 -22.85
C LEU A 582 5.84 -1.22 -23.32
N PRO A 583 6.49 -0.35 -22.53
CA PRO A 583 7.76 0.30 -22.90
C PRO A 583 8.86 -0.68 -23.29
N PHE A 584 8.95 -1.83 -22.63
CA PHE A 584 9.87 -2.90 -23.00
C PHE A 584 9.60 -3.41 -24.43
N PHE A 585 8.34 -3.70 -24.79
CA PHE A 585 7.97 -4.19 -26.12
C PHE A 585 8.17 -3.12 -27.21
N ALA A 586 7.84 -1.87 -26.93
CA ALA A 586 8.11 -0.75 -27.85
C ALA A 586 9.60 -0.61 -28.19
N ARG A 587 10.49 -0.83 -27.21
CA ARG A 587 11.95 -0.79 -27.41
C ARG A 587 12.47 -1.99 -28.19
N VAL A 588 11.97 -3.19 -27.88
CA VAL A 588 12.31 -4.39 -28.67
C VAL A 588 11.91 -4.20 -30.14
N PHE A 589 10.73 -3.63 -30.39
CA PHE A 589 10.28 -3.31 -31.74
C PHE A 589 11.15 -2.25 -32.43
N LEU A 590 11.51 -1.17 -31.73
CA LEU A 590 12.43 -0.14 -32.25
C LEU A 590 13.78 -0.75 -32.69
N GLU A 591 14.38 -1.59 -31.85
CA GLU A 591 15.67 -2.20 -32.19
C GLU A 591 15.55 -3.17 -33.36
N ASP A 592 14.46 -3.92 -33.45
CA ASP A 592 14.19 -4.79 -34.60
C ASP A 592 14.16 -4.00 -35.91
N VAL A 593 13.45 -2.86 -35.93
CA VAL A 593 13.42 -1.95 -37.08
C VAL A 593 14.83 -1.46 -37.42
N ARG A 594 15.65 -1.09 -36.42
CA ARG A 594 17.03 -0.63 -36.63
C ARG A 594 17.92 -1.71 -37.22
N ARG A 595 17.88 -2.93 -36.69
CA ARG A 595 18.65 -4.07 -37.21
C ARG A 595 18.29 -4.40 -38.66
N ARG A 596 17.00 -4.33 -39.01
CA ARG A 596 16.53 -4.50 -40.39
C ARG A 596 17.00 -3.38 -41.32
N ALA A 597 17.19 -2.17 -40.81
CA ALA A 597 17.70 -1.04 -41.58
C ALA A 597 19.22 -1.11 -41.80
N THR A 598 20.00 -1.70 -40.89
CA THR A 598 21.47 -1.75 -40.96
C THR A 598 22.04 -3.00 -41.65
N ASN A 599 21.41 -4.17 -41.51
CA ASN A 599 21.86 -5.40 -42.19
C ASN A 599 20.97 -5.73 -43.39
N ARG A 600 21.54 -5.70 -44.61
CA ARG A 600 20.85 -6.10 -45.86
C ARG A 600 20.69 -7.61 -46.05
N ASP A 601 21.40 -8.45 -45.28
CA ASP A 601 21.44 -9.92 -45.44
C ASP A 601 20.57 -10.70 -44.43
N VAL A 602 19.58 -10.07 -43.78
CA VAL A 602 18.74 -10.75 -42.77
C VAL A 602 17.37 -11.15 -43.32
N GLU A 603 17.34 -11.84 -44.46
CA GLU A 603 16.14 -12.54 -44.94
C GLU A 603 15.63 -13.62 -43.92
N ALA A 604 16.46 -13.99 -42.93
CA ALA A 604 16.10 -14.95 -41.89
C ALA A 604 15.39 -14.35 -40.65
N ALA A 605 15.50 -13.04 -40.38
CA ALA A 605 14.80 -12.38 -39.26
C ALA A 605 13.47 -11.75 -39.67
N THR A 606 13.25 -11.58 -40.98
CA THR A 606 12.04 -11.01 -41.58
C THR A 606 10.81 -11.92 -41.49
N GLY A 607 10.96 -13.19 -41.09
CA GLY A 607 9.85 -14.15 -40.98
C GLY A 607 9.25 -14.34 -39.58
N ARG A 608 9.88 -13.82 -38.51
CA ARG A 608 9.40 -14.08 -37.13
C ARG A 608 8.36 -13.04 -36.68
N PRO A 609 7.19 -13.47 -36.17
CA PRO A 609 6.16 -12.57 -35.63
C PRO A 609 6.69 -11.71 -34.47
N LEU A 610 6.08 -10.55 -34.24
CA LEU A 610 6.43 -9.71 -33.08
C LEU A 610 6.31 -10.46 -31.74
N PRO A 611 5.20 -11.18 -31.42
CA PRO A 611 5.07 -11.88 -30.14
C PRO A 611 6.20 -12.86 -29.83
N GLN A 612 6.63 -13.66 -30.82
CA GLN A 612 7.73 -14.61 -30.65
C GLN A 612 9.04 -13.89 -30.30
N ARG A 613 9.34 -12.79 -30.99
CA ARG A 613 10.53 -11.98 -30.70
C ARG A 613 10.49 -11.35 -29.31
N LEU A 614 9.31 -10.92 -28.85
CA LEU A 614 9.13 -10.40 -27.50
C LEU A 614 9.38 -11.47 -26.44
N ILE A 615 8.98 -12.71 -26.71
CA ILE A 615 9.16 -13.86 -25.80
C ILE A 615 10.61 -14.30 -25.73
N ASP A 616 11.30 -14.39 -26.87
CA ASP A 616 12.74 -14.70 -26.90
C ASP A 616 13.51 -13.68 -25.99
N GLN A 617 13.15 -12.41 -26.08
CA GLN A 617 13.74 -11.34 -25.26
C GLN A 617 13.32 -11.41 -23.80
N TYR A 618 12.07 -11.81 -23.51
CA TYR A 618 11.60 -12.04 -22.15
C TYR A 618 12.35 -13.18 -21.47
N ILE A 619 12.51 -14.33 -22.13
CA ILE A 619 13.22 -15.50 -21.60
C ILE A 619 14.67 -15.17 -21.28
N ASN A 620 15.37 -14.49 -22.21
CA ASN A 620 16.75 -14.04 -21.99
C ASN A 620 16.88 -13.15 -20.75
N ARG A 621 15.91 -12.26 -20.54
CA ARG A 621 15.86 -11.37 -19.37
C ARG A 621 15.58 -12.13 -18.07
N GLU A 622 14.67 -13.10 -18.09
CA GLU A 622 14.34 -13.86 -16.88
C GLU A 622 15.48 -14.79 -16.44
N ILE A 623 16.25 -15.34 -17.38
CA ILE A 623 17.42 -16.19 -17.06
C ILE A 623 18.54 -15.42 -16.38
N ALA A 624 18.74 -14.15 -16.71
CA ALA A 624 19.71 -13.30 -16.03
C ALA A 624 19.43 -13.14 -14.52
N LYS A 625 18.20 -13.42 -14.06
CA LYS A 625 17.84 -13.40 -12.62
C LYS A 625 18.18 -14.72 -11.93
N LEU A 626 18.31 -15.80 -12.70
CA LEU A 626 18.67 -17.14 -12.22
C LEU A 626 20.18 -17.38 -12.23
N THR A 627 20.98 -16.34 -12.48
CA THR A 627 22.43 -16.40 -12.35
C THR A 627 22.89 -15.90 -10.97
N THR A 628 23.90 -16.55 -10.39
CA THR A 628 24.68 -15.98 -9.28
C THR A 628 25.99 -15.44 -9.85
N PRO A 629 26.51 -14.28 -9.40
CA PRO A 629 27.78 -13.74 -9.89
C PRO A 629 28.89 -14.80 -9.81
N GLY A 630 29.51 -15.12 -10.96
CA GLY A 630 30.57 -16.14 -11.06
C GLY A 630 30.11 -17.60 -11.21
N SER A 631 28.81 -17.87 -11.35
CA SER A 631 28.26 -19.22 -11.54
C SER A 631 27.56 -19.40 -12.90
N ARG A 632 27.41 -20.65 -13.36
CA ARG A 632 26.56 -20.95 -14.52
C ARG A 632 25.08 -20.64 -14.21
N PRO A 633 24.28 -20.21 -15.20
CA PRO A 633 22.83 -20.06 -15.03
C PRO A 633 22.19 -21.31 -14.46
N LEU A 634 21.25 -21.14 -13.52
CA LEU A 634 20.54 -22.28 -12.91
C LEU A 634 19.60 -22.98 -13.91
N LEU A 635 19.15 -22.28 -14.96
CA LEU A 635 18.39 -22.82 -16.09
C LEU A 635 18.96 -22.28 -17.41
N THR A 636 18.94 -23.09 -18.45
CA THR A 636 19.20 -22.68 -19.83
C THR A 636 17.96 -22.05 -20.47
N ASN A 637 18.12 -21.31 -21.59
CA ASN A 637 16.99 -20.73 -22.35
C ASN A 637 15.95 -21.78 -22.71
N MET A 638 16.41 -22.94 -23.21
CA MET A 638 15.54 -24.03 -23.60
C MET A 638 14.81 -24.65 -22.40
N GLU A 639 15.50 -24.85 -21.27
CA GLU A 639 14.87 -25.38 -20.06
C GLU A 639 13.84 -24.42 -19.47
N LEU A 640 14.11 -23.10 -19.49
CA LEU A 640 13.14 -22.12 -18.99
C LEU A 640 11.91 -22.03 -19.90
N GLU A 641 12.11 -22.02 -21.22
CA GLU A 641 11.03 -22.04 -22.20
C GLU A 641 10.13 -23.26 -21.99
N ARG A 642 10.74 -24.44 -21.83
CA ARG A 642 10.06 -25.71 -21.57
C ARG A 642 9.28 -25.71 -20.26
N MET A 643 9.87 -25.17 -19.21
CA MET A 643 9.20 -25.01 -17.93
C MET A 643 7.94 -24.15 -18.09
N PHE A 644 8.02 -23.02 -18.82
CA PHE A 644 6.85 -22.18 -19.05
C PHE A 644 5.78 -22.84 -19.94
N GLU A 645 6.17 -23.64 -20.93
CA GLU A 645 5.24 -24.45 -21.72
C GLU A 645 4.46 -25.45 -20.84
N TYR A 646 5.16 -26.20 -19.97
CA TYR A 646 4.52 -27.11 -19.01
C TYR A 646 3.60 -26.38 -18.03
N LEU A 647 3.97 -25.18 -17.58
CA LEU A 647 3.12 -24.38 -16.70
C LEU A 647 1.84 -23.89 -17.40
N ALA A 648 1.95 -23.45 -18.65
CA ALA A 648 0.79 -23.05 -19.43
C ALA A 648 -0.16 -24.22 -19.69
N GLN A 649 0.39 -25.43 -19.90
CA GLN A 649 -0.39 -26.67 -20.00
C GLN A 649 -1.09 -27.01 -18.68
N LEU A 650 -0.39 -27.01 -17.54
CA LEU A 650 -0.98 -27.26 -16.22
C LEU A 650 -2.14 -26.29 -15.92
N MET A 651 -1.93 -25.00 -16.21
CA MET A 651 -2.99 -23.97 -16.08
C MET A 651 -4.20 -24.26 -16.98
N ALA A 652 -3.99 -24.78 -18.18
CA ALA A 652 -5.08 -25.19 -19.08
C ALA A 652 -5.83 -26.41 -18.51
N ASP A 653 -5.10 -27.44 -18.09
CA ASP A 653 -5.67 -28.69 -17.59
C ASP A 653 -6.48 -28.51 -16.31
N GLN A 654 -5.98 -27.67 -15.39
CA GLN A 654 -6.65 -27.33 -14.14
C GLN A 654 -7.77 -26.29 -14.31
N ARG A 655 -7.85 -25.64 -15.47
CA ARG A 655 -8.78 -24.52 -15.76
C ARG A 655 -8.58 -23.32 -14.84
N GLU A 656 -7.37 -23.17 -14.33
CA GLU A 656 -6.98 -22.08 -13.44
C GLU A 656 -5.83 -21.32 -14.09
N ARG A 657 -5.90 -19.98 -14.11
CA ARG A 657 -4.81 -19.15 -14.64
C ARG A 657 -3.65 -18.99 -13.64
N GLU A 658 -3.70 -19.73 -12.54
CA GLU A 658 -2.76 -19.62 -11.42
C GLU A 658 -2.23 -21.01 -11.02
N VAL A 659 -0.96 -21.09 -10.65
CA VAL A 659 -0.28 -22.35 -10.26
C VAL A 659 0.34 -22.26 -8.87
N SER A 660 0.41 -23.35 -8.12
CA SER A 660 1.06 -23.44 -6.81
C SER A 660 2.60 -23.49 -6.92
N VAL A 661 3.30 -23.35 -5.77
CA VAL A 661 4.76 -23.57 -5.70
C VAL A 661 5.13 -25.00 -6.10
N GLU A 662 4.32 -25.99 -5.70
CA GLU A 662 4.59 -27.39 -6.01
C GLU A 662 4.42 -27.68 -7.51
N GLU A 663 3.47 -27.01 -8.17
CA GLU A 663 3.32 -27.07 -9.63
C GLU A 663 4.49 -26.39 -10.36
N LEU A 664 5.00 -25.26 -9.83
CA LEU A 664 6.23 -24.64 -10.34
C LEU A 664 7.42 -25.60 -10.23
N ARG A 665 7.57 -26.29 -9.10
CA ARG A 665 8.62 -27.29 -8.90
C ARG A 665 8.44 -28.47 -9.85
N PHE A 666 7.22 -28.94 -10.02
CA PHE A 666 6.90 -30.03 -10.91
C PHE A 666 7.26 -29.68 -12.36
N ALA A 667 6.83 -28.52 -12.87
CA ALA A 667 7.18 -28.07 -14.21
C ALA A 667 8.70 -27.89 -14.41
N ALA A 668 9.40 -27.39 -13.39
CA ALA A 668 10.87 -27.27 -13.42
C ALA A 668 11.54 -28.65 -13.49
N SER A 669 11.05 -29.63 -12.73
CA SER A 669 11.60 -30.99 -12.71
C SER A 669 11.43 -31.69 -14.06
N LEU A 670 10.27 -31.49 -14.72
CA LEU A 670 10.01 -31.97 -16.08
C LEU A 670 10.93 -31.31 -17.10
N ALA A 671 11.14 -29.99 -17.01
CA ALA A 671 11.98 -29.27 -17.95
C ALA A 671 13.47 -29.63 -17.85
N ILE A 672 13.96 -29.92 -16.64
CA ILE A 672 15.36 -30.32 -16.38
C ILE A 672 15.55 -31.84 -16.61
N ASN A 673 14.46 -32.59 -16.76
CA ASN A 673 14.45 -34.05 -16.82
C ASN A 673 15.17 -34.69 -15.61
N SER A 674 14.87 -34.19 -14.41
CA SER A 674 15.46 -34.65 -13.16
C SER A 674 14.45 -34.53 -12.02
N GLU A 675 14.29 -35.60 -11.24
CA GLU A 675 13.40 -35.62 -10.07
C GLU A 675 13.96 -34.79 -8.90
N ASP A 676 15.28 -34.55 -8.86
CA ASP A 676 15.93 -33.81 -7.78
C ASP A 676 16.42 -32.43 -8.23
N LEU A 677 15.62 -31.40 -7.89
CA LEU A 677 15.98 -30.00 -8.13
C LEU A 677 17.17 -29.54 -7.27
N GLU A 678 17.51 -30.26 -6.19
CA GLU A 678 18.66 -29.93 -5.32
C GLU A 678 20.01 -30.19 -6.00
N VAL A 679 20.03 -30.92 -7.13
CA VAL A 679 21.19 -31.00 -8.04
C VAL A 679 21.62 -29.58 -8.49
N ARG A 680 20.67 -28.64 -8.55
CA ARG A 680 20.92 -27.22 -8.82
C ARG A 680 20.61 -26.36 -7.60
N ARG A 681 21.47 -26.45 -6.57
CA ARG A 681 21.36 -25.72 -5.29
C ARG A 681 20.84 -24.28 -5.47
N GLY A 682 19.74 -23.97 -4.79
CA GLY A 682 19.14 -22.63 -4.76
C GLY A 682 18.15 -22.33 -5.88
N LEU A 683 17.95 -23.23 -6.86
CA LEU A 683 16.92 -23.09 -7.89
C LEU A 683 15.52 -23.03 -7.29
N THR A 684 15.19 -23.96 -6.39
CA THR A 684 13.88 -24.05 -5.72
C THR A 684 13.45 -22.73 -5.08
N ASN A 685 14.39 -22.03 -4.42
CA ASN A 685 14.10 -20.75 -3.77
C ASN A 685 13.92 -19.61 -4.78
N ARG A 686 14.55 -19.70 -5.96
CA ARG A 686 14.50 -18.68 -7.02
C ARG A 686 13.38 -18.88 -8.05
N LEU A 687 12.76 -20.05 -8.12
CA LEU A 687 11.62 -20.28 -9.04
C LEU A 687 10.47 -19.30 -8.79
N SER A 688 10.23 -18.95 -7.52
CA SER A 688 9.21 -17.96 -7.14
C SER A 688 9.48 -16.54 -7.67
N VAL A 689 10.70 -16.24 -8.12
CA VAL A 689 11.12 -14.95 -8.67
C VAL A 689 10.76 -14.81 -10.17
N LEU A 690 10.44 -15.91 -10.85
CA LEU A 690 10.22 -15.97 -12.31
C LEU A 690 8.80 -15.60 -12.74
N CYS A 691 7.81 -15.87 -11.89
CA CYS A 691 6.40 -15.67 -12.22
C CYS A 691 5.81 -14.46 -11.49
N GLY A 692 4.74 -13.89 -12.05
CA GLY A 692 3.86 -13.03 -11.27
C GLY A 692 3.19 -13.85 -10.17
N VAL A 693 2.70 -13.20 -9.13
CA VAL A 693 1.94 -13.86 -8.06
C VAL A 693 0.54 -13.26 -8.06
N ALA A 694 -0.50 -14.09 -8.09
CA ALA A 694 -1.89 -13.65 -8.19
C ALA A 694 -2.71 -13.95 -6.94
N PHE A 695 -3.93 -13.43 -6.94
CA PHE A 695 -4.89 -13.58 -5.85
C PHE A 695 -6.26 -13.97 -6.41
N ALA A 696 -6.68 -15.20 -6.16
CA ALA A 696 -8.08 -15.58 -6.19
C ALA A 696 -8.78 -15.00 -4.96
N GLY A 697 -9.69 -14.06 -5.20
CA GLY A 697 -10.41 -13.26 -4.20
C GLY A 697 -11.23 -13.99 -3.13
N ASN A 698 -11.25 -15.33 -3.08
CA ASN A 698 -12.22 -16.07 -2.25
C ASN A 698 -11.72 -17.42 -1.68
N SER A 699 -10.46 -17.84 -1.89
CA SER A 699 -9.99 -19.10 -1.27
C SER A 699 -9.40 -18.85 0.12
N ARG A 700 -9.89 -19.59 1.11
CA ARG A 700 -9.29 -19.68 2.46
C ARG A 700 -7.88 -20.32 2.47
N SER A 701 -7.28 -20.58 1.30
CA SER A 701 -5.95 -21.16 1.19
C SER A 701 -4.90 -20.06 1.30
N THR A 702 -4.00 -20.21 2.28
CA THR A 702 -2.77 -19.41 2.44
C THR A 702 -1.68 -19.80 1.43
N GLU A 703 -2.02 -20.57 0.41
CA GLU A 703 -1.06 -21.20 -0.49
C GLU A 703 -0.70 -20.24 -1.63
N LYS A 704 0.60 -20.13 -1.91
CA LYS A 704 1.16 -19.13 -2.84
C LYS A 704 0.82 -19.54 -4.28
N ARG A 705 0.09 -18.68 -5.01
CA ARG A 705 -0.30 -18.93 -6.41
C ARG A 705 0.35 -17.96 -7.39
N PHE A 706 0.83 -18.47 -8.51
CA PHE A 706 1.66 -17.77 -9.49
C PHE A 706 0.99 -17.70 -10.85
N THR A 707 1.24 -16.63 -11.61
CA THR A 707 0.69 -16.41 -12.94
C THR A 707 1.77 -15.91 -13.89
N PHE A 708 1.48 -15.99 -15.18
CA PHE A 708 2.28 -15.25 -16.16
C PHE A 708 2.13 -13.74 -15.93
N GLN A 709 3.23 -13.02 -16.16
CA GLN A 709 3.27 -11.57 -15.99
C GLN A 709 2.42 -10.83 -17.04
N HIS A 710 2.10 -11.51 -18.15
CA HIS A 710 1.26 -11.00 -19.21
C HIS A 710 0.53 -12.17 -19.88
N GLU A 711 -0.74 -11.99 -20.19
CA GLU A 711 -1.61 -12.99 -20.81
C GLU A 711 -1.10 -13.51 -22.17
N LEU A 712 -0.49 -12.65 -22.98
CA LEU A 712 0.26 -13.04 -24.19
C LEU A 712 1.28 -14.15 -23.93
N PHE A 713 1.99 -14.13 -22.79
CA PHE A 713 2.98 -15.16 -22.50
C PHE A 713 2.30 -16.51 -22.27
N TYR A 714 1.21 -16.52 -21.49
CA TYR A 714 0.38 -17.71 -21.35
C TYR A 714 -0.09 -18.23 -22.71
N ASP A 715 -0.64 -17.36 -23.55
CA ASP A 715 -1.17 -17.74 -24.86
C ASP A 715 -0.11 -18.37 -25.76
N GLN A 716 1.09 -17.79 -25.78
CA GLN A 716 2.17 -18.29 -26.61
C GLN A 716 2.76 -19.59 -26.06
N PHE A 717 3.02 -19.68 -24.75
CA PHE A 717 3.59 -20.89 -24.17
C PHE A 717 2.61 -22.05 -24.29
N LEU A 718 1.31 -21.81 -24.12
CA LEU A 718 0.27 -22.80 -24.40
C LEU A 718 0.29 -23.20 -25.88
N ALA A 719 0.37 -22.23 -26.79
CA ALA A 719 0.40 -22.50 -28.22
C ALA A 719 1.66 -23.29 -28.64
N ASN A 720 2.82 -23.02 -28.04
CA ASN A 720 4.04 -23.78 -28.28
C ASN A 720 3.93 -25.23 -27.76
N ALA A 721 3.33 -25.43 -26.58
CA ALA A 721 3.04 -26.76 -26.05
C ALA A 721 2.12 -27.54 -27.00
N ILE A 722 1.06 -26.90 -27.51
CA ILE A 722 0.15 -27.49 -28.52
C ILE A 722 0.90 -27.84 -29.81
N LEU A 723 1.72 -26.92 -30.33
CA LEU A 723 2.52 -27.16 -31.54
C LEU A 723 3.51 -28.31 -31.35
N GLU A 724 4.03 -28.52 -30.15
CA GLU A 724 4.81 -29.69 -29.85
C GLU A 724 3.99 -30.98 -29.83
N MET A 725 2.79 -30.97 -29.24
CA MET A 725 1.89 -32.12 -29.28
C MET A 725 1.57 -32.53 -30.71
N ILE A 726 1.30 -31.55 -31.59
CA ILE A 726 1.07 -31.77 -33.02
C ILE A 726 2.32 -32.34 -33.70
N ARG A 727 3.51 -31.78 -33.44
CA ARG A 727 4.76 -32.23 -34.09
C ARG A 727 5.20 -33.63 -33.67
N ASN A 728 4.85 -34.05 -32.46
CA ASN A 728 5.22 -35.35 -31.89
C ASN A 728 4.08 -36.37 -31.95
N ASP A 729 3.03 -36.11 -32.74
CA ASP A 729 1.85 -36.99 -32.92
C ASP A 729 1.17 -37.40 -31.59
N LYS A 730 1.19 -36.51 -30.60
CA LYS A 730 0.57 -36.70 -29.28
C LYS A 730 -0.93 -36.39 -29.33
N HIS A 731 -1.67 -37.15 -30.14
CA HIS A 731 -3.09 -36.92 -30.42
C HIS A 731 -3.97 -36.87 -29.16
N VAL A 732 -3.71 -37.74 -28.17
CA VAL A 732 -4.48 -37.77 -26.91
C VAL A 732 -4.32 -36.47 -26.13
N GLU A 733 -3.08 -35.98 -25.99
CA GLU A 733 -2.80 -34.72 -25.28
C GLU A 733 -3.44 -33.53 -26.01
N PHE A 734 -3.37 -33.51 -27.35
CA PHE A 734 -4.00 -32.47 -28.17
C PHE A 734 -5.53 -32.46 -28.01
N HIS A 735 -6.16 -33.63 -28.04
CA HIS A 735 -7.60 -33.82 -27.82
C HIS A 735 -8.03 -33.28 -26.45
N ASP A 736 -7.29 -33.62 -25.40
CA ASP A 736 -7.58 -33.19 -24.04
C ASP A 736 -7.47 -31.66 -23.87
N VAL A 737 -6.42 -31.04 -24.44
CA VAL A 737 -6.21 -29.58 -24.37
C VAL A 737 -7.24 -28.81 -25.19
N LEU A 738 -7.75 -29.38 -26.29
CA LEU A 738 -8.89 -28.79 -27.02
C LEU A 738 -10.16 -28.71 -26.16
N ALA A 739 -10.34 -29.65 -25.22
CA ALA A 739 -11.51 -29.74 -24.35
C ALA A 739 -11.33 -29.04 -22.98
N SER A 740 -10.12 -28.57 -22.66
CA SER A 740 -9.78 -28.10 -21.31
C SER A 740 -10.29 -26.68 -21.03
N VAL A 741 -9.85 -25.68 -21.81
CA VAL A 741 -10.18 -24.25 -21.68
C VAL A 741 -10.44 -23.61 -23.05
N GLU A 742 -11.27 -22.55 -23.08
CA GLU A 742 -11.48 -21.77 -24.31
C GLU A 742 -10.19 -21.03 -24.69
N TRP A 743 -9.73 -21.24 -25.92
CA TRP A 743 -8.50 -20.65 -26.43
C TRP A 743 -8.75 -19.23 -26.92
N ARG A 744 -7.83 -18.32 -26.58
CA ARG A 744 -7.90 -16.95 -27.09
C ARG A 744 -7.40 -16.88 -28.52
N ALA A 745 -7.82 -15.82 -29.21
CA ALA A 745 -7.40 -15.53 -30.58
C ALA A 745 -5.87 -15.57 -30.75
N ALA A 746 -5.08 -15.12 -29.76
CA ALA A 746 -3.62 -15.15 -29.82
C ALA A 746 -3.06 -16.58 -29.86
N THR A 747 -3.55 -17.50 -29.02
CA THR A 747 -3.16 -18.92 -29.04
C THR A 747 -3.52 -19.57 -30.37
N VAL A 748 -4.77 -19.40 -30.82
CA VAL A 748 -5.27 -19.96 -32.08
C VAL A 748 -4.45 -19.45 -33.27
N THR A 749 -4.22 -18.14 -33.34
CA THR A 749 -3.41 -17.50 -34.39
C THR A 749 -1.99 -18.06 -34.44
N HIS A 750 -1.36 -18.29 -33.27
CA HIS A 750 -0.01 -18.85 -33.21
C HIS A 750 0.01 -20.31 -33.66
N VAL A 751 -0.89 -21.15 -33.15
CA VAL A 751 -1.00 -22.56 -33.53
C VAL A 751 -1.21 -22.70 -35.05
N VAL A 752 -2.19 -21.99 -35.62
CA VAL A 752 -2.47 -22.04 -37.06
C VAL A 752 -1.30 -21.52 -37.88
N ARG A 753 -0.65 -20.42 -37.47
CA ARG A 753 0.48 -19.85 -38.23
C ARG A 753 1.60 -20.86 -38.48
N TYR A 754 1.90 -21.74 -37.52
CA TYR A 754 3.00 -22.69 -37.60
C TYR A 754 2.57 -24.11 -38.04
N SER A 755 1.28 -24.37 -38.19
CA SER A 755 0.76 -25.70 -38.55
C SER A 755 -0.48 -25.64 -39.47
N ALA A 756 -0.64 -24.56 -40.25
CA ALA A 756 -1.82 -24.33 -41.08
C ALA A 756 -2.09 -25.45 -42.09
N GLU A 757 -1.06 -26.15 -42.56
CA GLU A 757 -1.21 -27.23 -43.54
C GLU A 757 -1.58 -28.57 -42.90
N THR A 758 -1.16 -28.83 -41.65
CA THR A 758 -1.40 -30.10 -40.94
C THR A 758 -2.65 -30.09 -40.07
N ILE A 759 -3.01 -28.91 -39.55
CA ILE A 759 -4.18 -28.73 -38.67
C ILE A 759 -5.52 -29.15 -39.31
N PRO A 760 -5.82 -28.90 -40.60
CA PRO A 760 -7.09 -29.32 -41.20
C PRO A 760 -7.38 -30.82 -41.08
N ASP A 761 -6.39 -31.67 -41.39
CA ASP A 761 -6.55 -33.14 -41.31
C ASP A 761 -6.69 -33.61 -39.86
N LEU A 762 -5.96 -32.98 -38.95
CA LEU A 762 -6.08 -33.23 -37.51
C LEU A 762 -7.48 -32.84 -37.00
N MET A 763 -7.98 -31.66 -37.35
CA MET A 763 -9.34 -31.23 -36.98
C MET A 763 -10.43 -32.17 -37.51
N ILE A 764 -10.28 -32.71 -38.73
CA ILE A 764 -11.19 -33.71 -39.27
C ILE A 764 -11.21 -34.97 -38.40
N THR A 765 -10.04 -35.41 -37.94
CA THR A 765 -9.91 -36.55 -37.03
C THR A 765 -10.56 -36.27 -35.67
N GLU A 766 -10.29 -35.09 -35.11
CA GLU A 766 -10.80 -34.67 -33.79
C GLU A 766 -12.33 -34.48 -33.76
N MET A 767 -12.92 -33.93 -34.84
CA MET A 767 -14.39 -33.82 -34.97
C MET A 767 -15.08 -35.19 -34.84
N GLY A 768 -14.45 -36.25 -35.39
CA GLY A 768 -14.95 -37.62 -35.25
C GLY A 768 -14.93 -38.17 -33.83
N GLN A 769 -14.11 -37.59 -32.94
CA GLN A 769 -13.92 -38.04 -31.57
C GLN A 769 -14.71 -37.24 -30.52
N ILE A 770 -15.50 -36.25 -30.92
CA ILE A 770 -16.25 -35.39 -29.99
C ILE A 770 -17.15 -36.16 -29.00
N ARG A 771 -17.62 -37.36 -29.39
CA ARG A 771 -18.44 -38.25 -28.55
C ARG A 771 -17.69 -38.82 -27.35
N HIS A 772 -16.36 -38.81 -27.39
CA HIS A 772 -15.49 -39.24 -26.29
C HIS A 772 -15.20 -38.12 -25.30
N VAL A 773 -15.54 -36.87 -25.62
CA VAL A 773 -15.47 -35.72 -24.71
C VAL A 773 -16.69 -35.72 -23.81
N SER A 774 -16.50 -35.48 -22.51
CA SER A 774 -17.62 -35.40 -21.56
C SER A 774 -18.54 -34.22 -21.88
N PRO A 775 -19.86 -34.29 -21.59
CA PRO A 775 -20.83 -33.26 -21.99
C PRO A 775 -20.47 -31.84 -21.52
N GLU A 776 -19.90 -31.72 -20.32
CA GLU A 776 -19.44 -30.44 -19.75
C GLU A 776 -18.27 -29.81 -20.50
N ARG A 777 -17.49 -30.61 -21.24
CA ARG A 777 -16.29 -30.17 -21.98
C ARG A 777 -16.55 -30.02 -23.48
N GLN A 778 -17.64 -30.60 -23.98
CA GLN A 778 -17.97 -30.56 -25.41
C GLN A 778 -18.10 -29.12 -25.91
N GLN A 779 -18.74 -28.21 -25.17
CA GLN A 779 -18.89 -26.82 -25.62
C GLN A 779 -17.53 -26.15 -25.89
N THR A 780 -16.60 -26.24 -24.95
CA THR A 780 -15.24 -25.70 -25.11
C THR A 780 -14.52 -26.31 -26.32
N PHE A 781 -14.62 -27.64 -26.47
CA PHE A 781 -14.06 -28.35 -27.60
C PHE A 781 -14.61 -27.84 -28.95
N ARG A 782 -15.93 -27.65 -29.06
CA ARG A 782 -16.59 -27.13 -30.26
C ARG A 782 -16.14 -25.72 -30.61
N LYS A 783 -16.04 -24.83 -29.62
CA LYS A 783 -15.58 -23.45 -29.80
C LYS A 783 -14.12 -23.36 -30.23
N ASN A 784 -13.25 -24.18 -29.63
CA ASN A 784 -11.82 -24.21 -29.98
C ASN A 784 -11.62 -24.72 -31.41
N LEU A 785 -12.35 -25.76 -31.81
CA LEU A 785 -12.36 -26.24 -33.20
C LEU A 785 -12.87 -25.18 -34.17
N GLY A 786 -13.94 -24.45 -33.82
CA GLY A 786 -14.48 -23.39 -34.67
C GLY A 786 -13.50 -22.24 -34.84
N SER A 787 -12.82 -21.86 -33.75
CA SER A 787 -11.78 -20.83 -33.78
C SER A 787 -10.61 -21.24 -34.66
N LEU A 788 -10.14 -22.50 -34.57
CA LEU A 788 -9.10 -23.03 -35.45
C LEU A 788 -9.54 -23.03 -36.93
N TRP A 789 -10.75 -23.51 -37.24
CA TRP A 789 -11.27 -23.51 -38.62
C TRP A 789 -11.37 -22.11 -39.21
N ALA A 790 -11.89 -21.15 -38.43
CA ALA A 790 -12.00 -19.75 -38.85
C ALA A 790 -10.62 -19.15 -39.14
N GLU A 791 -9.65 -19.42 -38.26
CA GLU A 791 -8.29 -18.91 -38.41
C GLU A 791 -7.54 -19.58 -39.58
N VAL A 792 -7.72 -20.90 -39.80
CA VAL A 792 -7.20 -21.61 -40.97
C VAL A 792 -7.75 -21.01 -42.26
N ALA A 793 -9.06 -20.75 -42.33
CA ALA A 793 -9.70 -20.12 -43.48
C ALA A 793 -9.08 -18.74 -43.77
N ARG A 794 -8.86 -17.95 -42.71
CA ARG A 794 -8.26 -16.61 -42.77
C ARG A 794 -6.80 -16.62 -43.23
N VAL A 795 -5.98 -17.55 -42.72
CA VAL A 795 -4.55 -17.65 -43.02
C VAL A 795 -4.30 -18.24 -44.40
N LEU A 796 -4.93 -19.37 -44.72
CA LEU A 796 -4.72 -20.06 -46.00
C LEU A 796 -5.44 -19.37 -47.16
N ARG A 797 -6.49 -18.58 -46.89
CA ARG A 797 -7.39 -17.99 -47.91
C ARG A 797 -8.00 -19.03 -48.86
N ARG A 798 -7.96 -20.30 -48.46
CA ARG A 798 -8.55 -21.44 -49.15
C ARG A 798 -9.04 -22.46 -48.15
N LEU A 799 -10.18 -23.06 -48.44
CA LEU A 799 -10.67 -24.26 -47.76
C LEU A 799 -11.01 -25.30 -48.83
N GLY A 800 -10.49 -26.51 -48.69
CA GLY A 800 -10.82 -27.62 -49.56
C GLY A 800 -12.29 -28.06 -49.42
N SER A 801 -12.69 -29.12 -50.13
CA SER A 801 -13.99 -29.74 -49.88
C SER A 801 -13.96 -30.46 -48.53
N VAL A 802 -14.71 -29.95 -47.55
CA VAL A 802 -14.72 -30.48 -46.18
C VAL A 802 -16.13 -30.46 -45.60
N ARG A 803 -16.45 -31.49 -44.82
CA ARG A 803 -17.64 -31.55 -43.98
C ARG A 803 -17.24 -31.20 -42.55
N ILE A 804 -17.70 -30.05 -42.07
CA ILE A 804 -17.52 -29.57 -40.70
C ILE A 804 -18.80 -29.89 -39.95
N HIS A 805 -18.71 -30.60 -38.83
CA HIS A 805 -19.88 -30.97 -38.05
C HIS A 805 -19.67 -30.82 -36.54
N ASP A 806 -20.74 -30.52 -35.82
CA ASP A 806 -20.73 -30.32 -34.37
C ASP A 806 -19.72 -29.24 -33.92
N VAL A 807 -19.59 -28.12 -34.65
CA VAL A 807 -18.64 -27.03 -34.37
C VAL A 807 -19.37 -25.72 -34.05
N GLU A 808 -18.82 -24.92 -33.14
CA GLU A 808 -19.34 -23.60 -32.76
C GLU A 808 -18.38 -22.50 -33.24
N PHE A 809 -18.88 -21.58 -34.05
CA PHE A 809 -18.12 -20.45 -34.60
C PHE A 809 -18.60 -19.14 -34.01
N ASP A 810 -17.68 -18.34 -33.49
CA ASP A 810 -17.99 -16.95 -33.13
C ASP A 810 -18.06 -16.09 -34.40
N VAL A 811 -16.97 -16.00 -35.15
CA VAL A 811 -16.95 -15.33 -36.46
C VAL A 811 -16.30 -16.23 -37.50
N LEU A 812 -17.02 -16.52 -38.58
CA LEU A 812 -16.51 -17.22 -39.76
C LEU A 812 -16.59 -16.31 -40.99
N ASP A 813 -15.49 -15.58 -41.26
CA ASP A 813 -15.38 -14.73 -42.45
C ASP A 813 -14.80 -15.52 -43.63
N LEU A 814 -15.67 -15.87 -44.58
CA LEU A 814 -15.29 -16.53 -45.83
C LEU A 814 -15.21 -15.57 -47.01
N SER A 815 -15.37 -14.24 -46.83
CA SER A 815 -15.54 -13.30 -47.96
C SER A 815 -14.40 -13.37 -48.97
N ASP A 816 -13.18 -13.58 -48.47
CA ASP A 816 -11.94 -13.61 -49.24
C ASP A 816 -11.33 -15.03 -49.28
N VAL A 817 -12.13 -16.06 -49.04
CA VAL A 817 -11.69 -17.45 -48.95
C VAL A 817 -12.17 -18.21 -50.19
N THR A 818 -11.25 -18.87 -50.89
CA THR A 818 -11.62 -19.79 -51.98
C THR A 818 -12.09 -21.11 -51.39
N CYS A 819 -13.38 -21.39 -51.46
CA CYS A 819 -13.98 -22.59 -50.92
C CYS A 819 -14.19 -23.67 -52.00
N GLY A 820 -13.84 -24.91 -51.69
CA GLY A 820 -14.36 -26.08 -52.38
C GLY A 820 -15.84 -26.33 -52.00
N GLN A 821 -16.27 -27.60 -52.01
CA GLN A 821 -17.61 -27.95 -51.53
C GLN A 821 -17.59 -28.04 -50.00
N LEU A 822 -18.16 -27.05 -49.32
CA LEU A 822 -18.27 -27.02 -47.86
C LEU A 822 -19.61 -27.58 -47.43
N THR A 823 -19.61 -28.39 -46.37
CA THR A 823 -20.84 -28.84 -45.71
C THR A 823 -20.74 -28.55 -44.22
N PHE A 824 -21.65 -27.76 -43.68
CA PHE A 824 -21.82 -27.55 -42.25
C PHE A 824 -22.96 -28.44 -41.76
N ALA A 825 -22.74 -29.23 -40.70
CA ALA A 825 -23.76 -30.10 -40.12
C ALA A 825 -23.83 -29.95 -38.60
N HIS A 826 -24.99 -29.67 -38.01
CA HIS A 826 -25.14 -29.48 -36.56
C HIS A 826 -24.19 -28.39 -35.99
N CYS A 827 -23.94 -27.32 -36.76
CA CYS A 827 -23.06 -26.23 -36.35
C CYS A 827 -23.85 -25.04 -35.81
N ALA A 828 -23.27 -24.32 -34.84
CA ALA A 828 -23.76 -23.03 -34.37
C ALA A 828 -22.80 -21.91 -34.82
N ILE A 829 -23.30 -20.85 -35.43
CA ILE A 829 -22.49 -19.78 -36.02
C ILE A 829 -23.04 -18.41 -35.60
N ASN A 830 -22.30 -17.63 -34.81
CA ASN A 830 -22.77 -16.30 -34.40
C ASN A 830 -22.72 -15.31 -35.58
N GLU A 831 -21.60 -15.21 -36.29
CA GLU A 831 -21.52 -14.44 -37.53
C GLU A 831 -20.88 -15.23 -38.68
N LEU A 832 -21.64 -15.40 -39.77
CA LEU A 832 -21.18 -16.00 -41.02
C LEU A 832 -21.13 -14.96 -42.13
N ILE A 833 -19.97 -14.80 -42.76
CA ILE A 833 -19.81 -13.95 -43.95
C ILE A 833 -19.53 -14.84 -45.15
N LEU A 834 -20.44 -14.86 -46.13
CA LEU A 834 -20.32 -15.77 -47.28
C LEU A 834 -19.21 -15.37 -48.27
N PRO A 835 -18.55 -16.34 -48.93
CA PRO A 835 -17.58 -16.09 -49.99
C PRO A 835 -18.25 -15.56 -51.27
N LEU A 836 -17.46 -15.06 -52.21
CA LEU A 836 -17.94 -14.62 -53.52
C LEU A 836 -18.58 -15.76 -54.33
N THR A 837 -18.08 -16.99 -54.22
CA THR A 837 -18.64 -18.17 -54.94
C THR A 837 -18.94 -19.30 -53.95
N PRO A 838 -20.08 -19.27 -53.26
CA PRO A 838 -20.37 -20.21 -52.19
C PRO A 838 -20.92 -21.54 -52.73
N TYR A 839 -20.11 -22.60 -52.69
CA TYR A 839 -20.60 -23.99 -52.78
C TYR A 839 -20.74 -24.55 -51.37
N ILE A 840 -21.82 -24.16 -50.68
CA ILE A 840 -21.99 -24.42 -49.24
C ILE A 840 -23.33 -25.11 -49.00
N ASN A 841 -23.30 -26.26 -48.34
CA ASN A 841 -24.48 -26.95 -47.87
C ASN A 841 -24.58 -26.82 -46.34
N PHE A 842 -25.77 -26.48 -45.85
CA PHE A 842 -26.09 -26.48 -44.42
C PHE A 842 -27.01 -27.66 -44.10
N ASP A 843 -26.79 -28.28 -42.96
CA ASP A 843 -27.58 -29.38 -42.44
C ASP A 843 -27.77 -29.12 -40.94
N ASP A 844 -28.99 -28.81 -40.51
CA ASP A 844 -29.31 -28.58 -39.09
C ASP A 844 -28.38 -27.55 -38.40
N CYS A 845 -28.15 -26.40 -39.02
CA CYS A 845 -27.24 -25.36 -38.49
C CYS A 845 -28.01 -24.13 -37.99
N ASP A 846 -27.56 -23.58 -36.86
CA ASP A 846 -28.11 -22.35 -36.28
C ASP A 846 -27.16 -21.18 -36.58
N ILE A 847 -27.69 -20.10 -37.15
CA ILE A 847 -26.92 -18.93 -37.58
C ILE A 847 -27.51 -17.67 -36.94
N GLU A 848 -26.78 -17.00 -36.05
CA GLU A 848 -27.29 -15.76 -35.46
C GLU A 848 -27.29 -14.63 -36.50
N THR A 849 -26.16 -14.40 -37.18
CA THR A 849 -26.02 -13.37 -38.22
C THR A 849 -25.44 -13.94 -39.50
N LEU A 850 -26.22 -13.91 -40.58
CA LEU A 850 -25.76 -14.20 -41.94
C LEU A 850 -25.50 -12.90 -42.70
N ARG A 851 -24.26 -12.69 -43.15
CA ARG A 851 -23.87 -11.49 -43.90
C ARG A 851 -23.45 -11.84 -45.32
N VAL A 852 -24.02 -11.10 -46.27
CA VAL A 852 -23.71 -11.17 -47.70
C VAL A 852 -23.11 -9.82 -48.12
N ARG A 853 -21.82 -9.77 -48.47
CA ARG A 853 -21.14 -8.50 -48.81
C ARG A 853 -21.42 -8.00 -50.23
N THR A 854 -21.78 -8.90 -51.15
CA THR A 854 -21.97 -8.58 -52.58
C THR A 854 -23.29 -9.15 -53.08
N LEU A 855 -24.02 -8.36 -53.88
CA LEU A 855 -25.29 -8.78 -54.51
C LEU A 855 -25.02 -9.82 -55.60
N MET A 856 -24.93 -11.09 -55.22
CA MET A 856 -24.72 -12.21 -56.11
C MET A 856 -25.79 -13.28 -55.88
N ARG A 857 -26.03 -14.12 -56.89
CA ARG A 857 -26.96 -15.25 -56.76
C ARG A 857 -26.33 -16.34 -55.90
N LEU A 858 -26.96 -16.68 -54.77
CA LEU A 858 -26.58 -17.72 -53.83
C LEU A 858 -27.13 -19.10 -54.24
N GLY A 859 -27.25 -19.39 -55.54
CA GLY A 859 -27.88 -20.61 -56.04
C GLY A 859 -27.15 -21.92 -55.72
N HIS A 860 -25.92 -21.84 -55.24
CA HIS A 860 -25.10 -22.96 -54.78
C HIS A 860 -25.01 -23.05 -53.25
N VAL A 861 -25.78 -22.22 -52.54
CA VAL A 861 -26.01 -22.35 -51.10
C VAL A 861 -27.28 -23.16 -50.89
N THR A 862 -27.17 -24.34 -50.26
CA THR A 862 -28.30 -25.25 -50.06
C THR A 862 -28.49 -25.58 -48.58
N GLY A 863 -29.72 -25.98 -48.22
CA GLY A 863 -30.02 -26.46 -46.86
C GLY A 863 -30.08 -25.37 -45.77
N LEU A 864 -30.07 -24.08 -46.15
CA LEU A 864 -30.38 -23.01 -45.21
C LEU A 864 -31.85 -23.07 -44.79
N ASP A 865 -32.08 -23.09 -43.48
CA ASP A 865 -33.40 -22.97 -42.87
C ASP A 865 -33.60 -21.53 -42.35
N PRO A 866 -34.54 -20.75 -42.92
CA PRO A 866 -34.81 -19.39 -42.47
C PRO A 866 -35.24 -19.29 -41.00
N GLU A 867 -35.80 -20.35 -40.41
CA GLU A 867 -36.20 -20.36 -38.99
C GLU A 867 -35.00 -20.39 -38.04
N ARG A 868 -33.85 -20.85 -38.53
CA ARG A 868 -32.60 -20.96 -37.78
C ARG A 868 -31.65 -19.80 -38.03
N ILE A 869 -32.10 -18.79 -38.76
CA ILE A 869 -31.34 -17.56 -39.00
C ILE A 869 -31.99 -16.44 -38.18
N THR A 870 -31.24 -15.84 -37.25
CA THR A 870 -31.78 -14.73 -36.43
C THR A 870 -31.77 -13.40 -37.19
N LEU A 871 -30.70 -13.16 -37.97
CA LEU A 871 -30.48 -11.90 -38.68
C LEU A 871 -29.81 -12.15 -40.04
N LEU A 872 -30.35 -11.52 -41.10
CA LEU A 872 -29.74 -11.49 -42.43
C LEU A 872 -29.38 -10.06 -42.81
N ILE A 873 -28.11 -9.84 -43.16
CA ILE A 873 -27.58 -8.55 -43.62
C ILE A 873 -27.08 -8.69 -45.03
N THR A 874 -27.63 -7.90 -45.95
CA THR A 874 -27.18 -7.78 -47.33
C THR A 874 -26.81 -6.32 -47.64
N PRO A 875 -26.22 -6.01 -48.80
CA PRO A 875 -25.92 -4.61 -49.16
C PRO A 875 -27.18 -3.75 -49.36
N GLN A 876 -28.36 -4.37 -49.50
CA GLN A 876 -29.63 -3.70 -49.82
C GLN A 876 -30.68 -3.81 -48.72
N SER A 877 -30.48 -4.70 -47.76
CA SER A 877 -31.52 -5.08 -46.82
C SER A 877 -30.94 -5.53 -45.48
N PHE A 878 -31.72 -5.26 -44.44
CA PHE A 878 -31.51 -5.74 -43.10
C PHE A 878 -32.80 -6.45 -42.70
N CYS A 879 -32.75 -7.77 -42.62
CA CYS A 879 -33.94 -8.61 -42.45
C CYS A 879 -33.90 -9.28 -41.07
N GLU A 880 -34.91 -8.99 -40.26
CA GLU A 880 -35.17 -9.64 -38.97
C GLU A 880 -36.50 -10.40 -39.07
N GLY A 881 -36.50 -11.68 -38.70
CA GLY A 881 -37.70 -12.54 -38.74
C GLY A 881 -37.81 -13.44 -39.97
N THR A 882 -38.32 -14.65 -39.75
CA THR A 882 -38.32 -15.77 -40.71
C THR A 882 -38.92 -15.42 -42.08
N ALA A 883 -40.02 -14.66 -42.12
CA ALA A 883 -40.71 -14.32 -43.36
C ALA A 883 -39.89 -13.36 -44.26
N ASP A 884 -39.25 -12.36 -43.67
CA ASP A 884 -38.43 -11.39 -44.41
C ASP A 884 -37.09 -12.00 -44.81
N ILE A 885 -36.49 -12.82 -43.95
CA ILE A 885 -35.30 -13.64 -44.27
C ILE A 885 -35.61 -14.59 -45.43
N SER A 886 -36.72 -15.32 -45.39
CA SER A 886 -37.14 -16.24 -46.46
C SER A 886 -37.30 -15.53 -47.81
N ARG A 887 -37.96 -14.36 -47.79
CA ARG A 887 -38.18 -13.54 -49.00
C ARG A 887 -36.86 -13.08 -49.59
N GLU A 888 -35.95 -12.62 -48.74
CA GLU A 888 -34.65 -12.11 -49.16
C GLU A 888 -33.70 -13.22 -49.65
N LEU A 889 -33.65 -14.37 -48.97
CA LEU A 889 -32.89 -15.54 -49.44
C LEU A 889 -33.42 -16.06 -50.79
N THR A 890 -34.74 -16.08 -50.96
CA THR A 890 -35.37 -16.42 -52.25
C THR A 890 -34.99 -15.42 -53.34
N ARG A 891 -34.97 -14.11 -53.03
CA ARG A 891 -34.51 -13.05 -53.94
C ARG A 891 -33.05 -13.23 -54.34
N LEU A 892 -32.22 -13.65 -53.39
CA LEU A 892 -30.81 -13.99 -53.63
C LEU A 892 -30.64 -15.34 -54.35
N GLY A 893 -31.71 -16.10 -54.61
CA GLY A 893 -31.69 -17.33 -55.40
C GLY A 893 -31.32 -18.59 -54.60
N VAL A 894 -31.43 -18.55 -53.27
CA VAL A 894 -31.27 -19.75 -52.42
C VAL A 894 -32.48 -20.67 -52.61
N PRO A 895 -32.29 -21.95 -52.97
CA PRO A 895 -33.38 -22.92 -53.06
C PRO A 895 -33.87 -23.31 -51.64
N LEU A 896 -34.90 -22.61 -51.16
CA LEU A 896 -35.58 -22.95 -49.90
C LEU A 896 -36.59 -24.08 -50.11
N GLN A 897 -36.68 -25.03 -49.18
CA GLN A 897 -37.85 -25.93 -49.12
C GLN A 897 -39.07 -25.08 -48.77
N ARG A 898 -40.16 -25.22 -49.54
CA ARG A 898 -41.41 -24.47 -49.34
C ARG A 898 -41.96 -24.74 -47.94
N VAL A 899 -41.77 -23.80 -47.02
CA VAL A 899 -42.54 -23.72 -45.78
C VAL A 899 -43.98 -23.39 -46.18
N ALA A 900 -44.95 -24.19 -45.72
CA ALA A 900 -46.35 -23.96 -45.98
C ALA A 900 -46.74 -22.56 -45.48
N GLU A 901 -47.35 -21.74 -46.35
CA GLU A 901 -47.86 -20.42 -45.99
C GLU A 901 -48.93 -20.55 -44.89
N SER A 902 -48.53 -20.37 -43.63
CA SER A 902 -49.46 -20.09 -42.53
C SER A 902 -50.08 -18.71 -42.77
N ARG A 903 -51.40 -18.61 -42.55
CA ARG A 903 -52.26 -17.45 -42.84
C ARG A 903 -51.65 -16.11 -42.37
N PRO A 904 -51.98 -14.97 -43.03
CA PRO A 904 -51.50 -13.67 -42.59
C PRO A 904 -52.15 -13.32 -41.24
N ASP A 905 -51.43 -13.55 -40.16
CA ASP A 905 -51.71 -12.94 -38.86
C ASP A 905 -51.49 -11.42 -38.98
N SER A 906 -52.30 -10.63 -38.25
CA SER A 906 -52.21 -9.16 -38.22
C SER A 906 -50.77 -8.67 -38.02
N GLN A 907 -50.43 -7.48 -38.52
CA GLN A 907 -49.08 -6.93 -38.35
C GLN A 907 -48.72 -6.83 -36.86
N PHE A 908 -49.71 -6.50 -36.02
CA PHE A 908 -49.57 -6.50 -34.57
C PHE A 908 -49.25 -7.88 -33.99
N ALA A 909 -49.91 -8.95 -34.44
CA ALA A 909 -49.63 -10.33 -34.01
C ALA A 909 -48.21 -10.78 -34.33
N ASN A 910 -47.68 -10.41 -35.51
CA ASN A 910 -46.29 -10.69 -35.86
C ASN A 910 -45.31 -9.97 -34.91
N HIS A 911 -45.60 -8.71 -34.54
CA HIS A 911 -44.78 -7.99 -33.56
C HIS A 911 -44.86 -8.61 -32.16
N VAL A 912 -46.04 -9.09 -31.74
CA VAL A 912 -46.22 -9.79 -30.45
C VAL A 912 -45.45 -11.11 -30.41
N ASP A 913 -45.41 -11.88 -31.50
CA ASP A 913 -44.58 -13.10 -31.56
C ASP A 913 -43.08 -12.79 -31.45
N VAL A 914 -42.63 -11.74 -32.13
CA VAL A 914 -41.23 -11.26 -32.01
C VAL A 914 -40.93 -10.83 -30.57
N PHE A 915 -41.86 -10.15 -29.90
CA PHE A 915 -41.66 -9.73 -28.52
C PHE A 915 -41.58 -10.92 -27.56
N LEU A 916 -42.49 -11.89 -27.70
CA LEU A 916 -42.48 -13.10 -26.88
C LEU A 916 -41.24 -13.96 -27.13
N SER A 917 -40.80 -14.12 -28.39
CA SER A 917 -39.59 -14.88 -28.72
C SER A 917 -38.33 -14.26 -28.12
N ARG A 918 -38.20 -12.92 -28.15
CA ARG A 918 -37.07 -12.20 -27.51
C ARG A 918 -37.09 -12.29 -25.99
N VAL A 919 -38.28 -12.26 -25.38
CA VAL A 919 -38.43 -12.45 -23.93
C VAL A 919 -38.04 -13.88 -23.52
N ILE A 920 -38.38 -14.88 -24.33
CA ILE A 920 -38.01 -16.28 -24.11
C ILE A 920 -36.49 -16.48 -24.24
N SER A 921 -35.85 -15.91 -25.27
CA SER A 921 -34.44 -16.18 -25.55
C SER A 921 -33.47 -15.49 -24.59
N ARG A 922 -33.83 -14.34 -24.01
CA ARG A 922 -32.91 -13.57 -23.15
C ARG A 922 -32.98 -13.90 -21.67
N ALA A 923 -34.05 -14.54 -21.19
CA ALA A 923 -34.32 -14.75 -19.75
C ALA A 923 -34.28 -13.46 -18.88
N ASP A 924 -34.21 -12.28 -19.51
CA ASP A 924 -34.12 -10.99 -18.84
C ASP A 924 -35.46 -10.56 -18.25
N SER A 925 -35.40 -9.79 -17.16
CA SER A 925 -36.60 -9.20 -16.59
C SER A 925 -37.01 -7.90 -17.25
N ILE A 926 -38.21 -7.87 -17.81
CA ILE A 926 -38.78 -6.67 -18.44
C ILE A 926 -39.09 -5.62 -17.35
N VAL A 927 -38.51 -4.43 -17.47
CA VAL A 927 -38.81 -3.28 -16.60
C VAL A 927 -39.45 -2.16 -17.42
N VAL A 928 -40.58 -1.64 -16.93
CA VAL A 928 -41.35 -0.56 -17.57
C VAL A 928 -41.63 0.57 -16.60
N TYR A 929 -41.89 1.78 -17.12
CA TYR A 929 -42.43 2.88 -16.33
C TYR A 929 -43.90 2.62 -15.99
N GLU A 930 -44.27 2.80 -14.72
CA GLU A 930 -45.65 2.56 -14.25
C GLU A 930 -46.67 3.47 -14.93
N SER A 931 -46.26 4.69 -15.32
CA SER A 931 -47.16 5.69 -15.89
C SER A 931 -47.62 5.41 -17.32
N ASP A 932 -46.79 4.75 -18.14
CA ASP A 932 -47.04 4.63 -19.58
C ASP A 932 -46.61 3.31 -20.23
N TYR A 933 -46.15 2.33 -19.44
CA TYR A 933 -45.68 1.01 -19.90
C TYR A 933 -44.52 1.06 -20.91
N ARG A 934 -43.83 2.20 -21.05
CA ARG A 934 -42.61 2.27 -21.85
C ARG A 934 -41.48 1.53 -21.16
N SER A 935 -40.57 0.94 -21.93
CA SER A 935 -39.36 0.31 -21.41
C SER A 935 -38.57 1.32 -20.57
N ALA A 936 -38.16 0.92 -19.36
CA ALA A 936 -37.35 1.74 -18.47
C ALA A 936 -35.85 1.50 -18.62
N GLU A 937 -35.46 0.59 -19.52
CA GLU A 937 -34.10 0.24 -19.88
C GLU A 937 -33.76 0.82 -21.26
N GLU A 938 -32.93 1.86 -21.29
CA GLU A 938 -32.51 2.52 -22.54
C GLU A 938 -31.61 1.64 -23.44
N GLN A 939 -31.12 0.49 -22.94
CA GLN A 939 -30.11 -0.32 -23.63
C GLN A 939 -30.68 -1.34 -24.64
N SER A 940 -31.98 -1.62 -24.65
CA SER A 940 -32.55 -2.66 -25.51
C SER A 940 -33.29 -2.08 -26.72
N GLY A 941 -32.57 -1.41 -27.62
CA GLY A 941 -33.10 -0.70 -28.80
C GLY A 941 -34.02 -1.46 -29.77
N TRP A 942 -34.30 -2.75 -29.55
CA TRP A 942 -35.22 -3.54 -30.38
C TRP A 942 -36.70 -3.19 -30.15
N GLN A 943 -37.12 -2.76 -28.96
CA GLN A 943 -38.54 -2.34 -28.78
C GLN A 943 -38.85 -1.04 -29.55
N HIS A 944 -37.85 -0.17 -29.69
CA HIS A 944 -37.97 1.06 -30.48
C HIS A 944 -38.17 0.77 -31.98
N ARG A 945 -37.61 -0.31 -32.51
CA ARG A 945 -37.68 -0.67 -33.94
C ARG A 945 -39.06 -1.11 -34.39
N HIS A 946 -39.83 -1.73 -33.49
CA HIS A 946 -41.19 -2.20 -33.78
C HIS A 946 -42.29 -1.21 -33.36
N GLY A 947 -41.89 -0.01 -32.91
CA GLY A 947 -42.80 1.06 -32.47
C GLY A 947 -43.09 1.01 -30.97
N LEU A 948 -42.79 2.11 -30.27
CA LEU A 948 -43.05 2.23 -28.82
C LEU A 948 -44.54 2.09 -28.47
N ASP A 949 -45.42 2.47 -29.40
CA ASP A 949 -46.86 2.33 -29.21
C ASP A 949 -47.31 0.87 -29.27
N VAL A 950 -46.71 0.08 -30.16
CA VAL A 950 -46.93 -1.36 -30.30
C VAL A 950 -46.44 -2.11 -29.07
N TRP A 951 -45.25 -1.76 -28.56
CA TRP A 951 -44.71 -2.30 -27.31
C TRP A 951 -45.60 -2.01 -26.10
N ARG A 952 -46.00 -0.75 -25.94
CA ARG A 952 -46.90 -0.33 -24.86
C ARG A 952 -48.22 -1.09 -24.91
N ASP A 953 -48.78 -1.27 -26.11
CA ASP A 953 -50.00 -2.02 -26.31
C ASP A 953 -49.84 -3.50 -25.99
N PHE A 954 -48.70 -4.11 -26.32
CA PHE A 954 -48.36 -5.48 -25.93
C PHE A 954 -48.32 -5.67 -24.40
N VAL A 955 -47.57 -4.82 -23.68
CA VAL A 955 -47.47 -4.91 -22.21
C VAL A 955 -48.84 -4.66 -21.56
N ARG A 956 -49.61 -3.69 -22.07
CA ARG A 956 -50.96 -3.41 -21.60
C ARG A 956 -51.90 -4.60 -21.80
N LEU A 957 -51.85 -5.26 -22.96
CA LEU A 957 -52.67 -6.43 -23.25
C LEU A 957 -52.29 -7.62 -22.34
N LEU A 958 -51.00 -7.84 -22.05
CA LEU A 958 -50.56 -8.87 -21.11
C LEU A 958 -51.12 -8.65 -19.70
N VAL A 959 -51.07 -7.40 -19.22
CA VAL A 959 -51.59 -7.05 -17.88
C VAL A 959 -53.12 -7.14 -17.85
N ASN A 960 -53.81 -6.61 -18.87
CA ASN A 960 -55.26 -6.63 -18.96
C ASN A 960 -55.85 -8.03 -19.11
N ALA A 961 -55.15 -8.92 -19.83
CA ALA A 961 -55.53 -10.32 -19.95
C ALA A 961 -55.19 -11.14 -18.69
N GLY A 962 -54.60 -10.53 -17.65
CA GLY A 962 -54.20 -11.22 -16.43
C GLY A 962 -53.05 -12.21 -16.64
N LEU A 963 -52.27 -12.09 -17.72
CA LEU A 963 -51.12 -12.94 -18.01
C LEU A 963 -49.84 -12.44 -17.32
N ALA A 964 -49.82 -11.18 -16.87
CA ALA A 964 -48.71 -10.59 -16.11
C ALA A 964 -49.20 -9.56 -15.07
N ASP A 965 -48.41 -9.35 -14.02
CA ASP A 965 -48.55 -8.27 -13.04
C ASP A 965 -47.39 -7.27 -13.15
N LEU A 966 -47.63 -6.02 -12.74
CA LEU A 966 -46.58 -5.04 -12.51
C LEU A 966 -46.15 -5.06 -11.04
N VAL A 967 -44.86 -5.29 -10.80
CA VAL A 967 -44.27 -5.30 -9.45
C VAL A 967 -43.39 -4.06 -9.29
N PRO A 968 -43.74 -3.10 -8.41
CA PRO A 968 -42.97 -1.88 -8.22
C PRO A 968 -41.52 -2.17 -7.83
N ILE A 969 -40.58 -1.35 -8.33
CA ILE A 969 -39.15 -1.44 -8.00
C ILE A 969 -38.70 -0.11 -7.39
N THR A 970 -38.10 -0.15 -6.20
CA THR A 970 -37.42 1.02 -5.60
C THR A 970 -36.21 1.42 -6.44
N SER A 971 -36.32 2.54 -7.16
CA SER A 971 -35.24 3.13 -7.94
C SER A 971 -35.31 4.66 -7.88
N ALA A 972 -34.17 5.34 -8.04
CA ALA A 972 -34.13 6.80 -8.11
C ALA A 972 -34.65 7.25 -9.49
N GLY A 973 -35.72 8.06 -9.52
CA GLY A 973 -36.33 8.57 -10.75
C GLY A 973 -37.85 8.28 -10.84
N PRO A 974 -38.44 8.31 -12.06
CA PRO A 974 -39.85 7.99 -12.28
C PRO A 974 -40.17 6.56 -11.82
N ALA A 975 -41.39 6.30 -11.33
CA ALA A 975 -41.79 4.99 -10.82
C ALA A 975 -41.64 3.89 -11.89
N LYS A 976 -40.85 2.86 -11.59
CA LYS A 976 -40.57 1.71 -12.45
C LYS A 976 -41.18 0.45 -11.84
N ALA A 977 -41.71 -0.42 -12.69
CA ALA A 977 -42.22 -1.74 -12.32
C ALA A 977 -41.62 -2.83 -13.20
N LYS A 978 -41.36 -3.99 -12.60
CA LYS A 978 -40.99 -5.23 -13.29
C LYS A 978 -42.25 -5.94 -13.74
N VAL A 979 -42.31 -6.35 -15.01
CA VAL A 979 -43.38 -7.21 -15.53
C VAL A 979 -43.13 -8.63 -15.03
N ARG A 980 -44.02 -9.14 -14.19
CA ARG A 980 -43.98 -10.52 -13.67
C ARG A 980 -45.05 -11.35 -14.39
N PHE A 981 -44.62 -12.29 -15.21
CA PHE A 981 -45.51 -13.22 -15.89
C PHE A 981 -46.17 -14.19 -14.90
N LYS A 982 -47.51 -14.31 -14.97
CA LYS A 982 -48.28 -15.35 -14.27
C LYS A 982 -48.32 -16.66 -15.06
N VAL A 983 -48.24 -16.55 -16.39
CA VAL A 983 -48.17 -17.68 -17.32
C VAL A 983 -46.83 -17.61 -18.04
N PRO A 984 -46.05 -18.71 -18.13
CA PRO A 984 -44.75 -18.69 -18.81
C PRO A 984 -44.86 -18.13 -20.24
N PRO A 985 -43.95 -17.24 -20.68
CA PRO A 985 -43.98 -16.67 -22.03
C PRO A 985 -44.00 -17.73 -23.15
N THR A 986 -43.37 -18.88 -22.93
CA THR A 986 -43.41 -20.05 -23.84
C THR A 986 -44.84 -20.59 -24.01
N THR A 987 -45.61 -20.69 -22.92
CA THR A 987 -47.01 -21.13 -22.93
C THR A 987 -47.92 -20.08 -23.58
N ILE A 988 -47.66 -18.79 -23.33
CA ILE A 988 -48.39 -17.70 -24.00
C ILE A 988 -48.15 -17.78 -25.51
N ARG A 989 -46.89 -17.92 -25.95
CA ARG A 989 -46.51 -17.99 -27.37
C ARG A 989 -47.06 -19.23 -28.09
N ALA A 990 -47.14 -20.37 -27.41
CA ALA A 990 -47.63 -21.62 -27.99
C ALA A 990 -49.15 -21.68 -28.21
N GLU A 991 -49.91 -20.63 -27.85
CA GLU A 991 -51.37 -20.56 -28.00
C GLU A 991 -52.14 -21.75 -27.39
N GLY A 992 -51.68 -22.26 -26.25
CA GLY A 992 -52.28 -23.45 -25.62
C GLY A 992 -53.79 -23.26 -25.37
N PRO A 993 -54.65 -24.20 -25.78
CA PRO A 993 -56.11 -24.09 -25.65
C PRO A 993 -56.62 -24.21 -24.21
N ASP A 994 -55.75 -24.60 -23.27
CA ASP A 994 -56.11 -24.90 -21.88
C ASP A 994 -56.11 -23.67 -20.96
N ASN A 995 -55.91 -22.46 -21.51
CA ASN A 995 -55.90 -21.23 -20.72
C ASN A 995 -56.74 -20.12 -21.40
N ASP A 996 -57.95 -19.91 -20.88
CA ASP A 996 -58.90 -18.91 -21.37
C ASP A 996 -58.30 -17.50 -21.49
N ASN A 997 -57.36 -17.14 -20.62
CA ASN A 997 -56.68 -15.84 -20.65
C ASN A 997 -55.67 -15.74 -21.80
N VAL A 998 -55.00 -16.83 -22.18
CA VAL A 998 -54.08 -16.88 -23.33
C VAL A 998 -54.89 -16.80 -24.63
N THR A 999 -56.02 -17.51 -24.71
CA THR A 999 -56.92 -17.44 -25.86
C THR A 999 -57.53 -16.04 -26.01
N ALA A 1000 -57.98 -15.43 -24.91
CA ALA A 1000 -58.50 -14.06 -24.91
C ALA A 1000 -57.43 -13.03 -25.31
N PHE A 1001 -56.19 -13.19 -24.84
CA PHE A 1001 -55.06 -12.36 -25.22
C PHE A 1001 -54.81 -12.42 -26.73
N TRP A 1002 -54.66 -13.61 -27.32
CA TRP A 1002 -54.40 -13.75 -28.76
C TRP A 1002 -55.58 -13.33 -29.63
N SER A 1003 -56.81 -13.48 -29.15
CA SER A 1003 -57.99 -12.94 -29.84
C SER A 1003 -57.94 -11.41 -29.92
N GLN A 1004 -57.52 -10.73 -28.84
CA GLN A 1004 -57.36 -9.27 -28.83
C GLN A 1004 -56.15 -8.82 -29.66
N VAL A 1005 -55.06 -9.59 -29.65
CA VAL A 1005 -53.87 -9.33 -30.48
C VAL A 1005 -54.23 -9.42 -31.97
N ARG A 1006 -54.92 -10.48 -32.40
CA ARG A 1006 -55.34 -10.66 -33.79
C ARG A 1006 -56.43 -9.68 -34.25
N ALA A 1007 -57.21 -9.13 -33.32
CA ALA A 1007 -58.22 -8.11 -33.61
C ALA A 1007 -57.62 -6.71 -33.83
N LYS A 1008 -56.36 -6.48 -33.46
CA LYS A 1008 -55.65 -5.24 -33.74
C LYS A 1008 -55.01 -5.30 -35.14
N PRO A 1009 -55.18 -4.26 -35.96
CA PRO A 1009 -54.63 -4.22 -37.31
C PRO A 1009 -53.09 -4.24 -37.33
#